data_AF-A0A3N0ZP47-F1
#
_entry.id   AF-A0A3N0ZP47-F1
#
_cell.length_a   1.000
_cell.length_b   1.000
_cell.length_c   1.000
_cell.angle_alpha   90.00
_cell.angle_beta   90.00
_cell.angle_gamma   90.00
#
_symmetry.space_group_name_H-M   'P 1'
#
loop_
_entity.id
_entity.type
_entity.pdbx_description
1 polymer ?
#
loop_
_entity_poly.entity_id
_entity_poly.type
_entity_poly.pdbx_seq_one_letter_code
_entity_poly.pdbx_strand_id
1 'polypeptide(L)'
;MNLYLQNIVENFNQNNLPADWLGVDFKEFSKEKSLFDYQQKALENALKALYLYYEQYKENKSDFYKHYQNNGLNQDLSYNIKKESKTIKYLLEYDKEYPISNDKISFEYFINRMSFWMATGSGKTLVIVKLLELLGYLQNNKIPRKDILFLTYRDDLIDQFQKHIDEFNNAGHNITINLIDLKQYASYKQNPILKFGNTIDVYYYRSDLISDEQKDKIVNYKNYDNNGNWYILLDEAHKGDREDSKRQTFYSILSRNGFIFNFSATFTDDRDYATCVYNFNLARFIENGYGKHIYISKENIKALEKKQDLTDVEKQKILLKIFTLQAAINKQFEEINKISNDLYHKPLLLTLVNSVNTDDSDLEIFFKEIEKIALGNGNKEILEKAKEEIIAELSSNEAKFEFEEKQLNQNLQEIIQNLNYSDILSYVFNSSTNGKIEVLKIPSNKQELIFKLATSDRPFALMKIGDITEWIKKKLNNYEIIEKFDNESIFRNINNNEDISILMGSRSFYEGWDSNRPNIILFINIGKGTDAKKFVLQSIGRGVRIEPLPNKRKRAVYLYNNQEIDKDIFENIKDYIEPLESLFVFGTKADNLKEVVETLKQEKPEVLLGDLFEINPDVKDKDLLIPVYRDSDKIIIEENDVVKFPINANDYKMVRDYFNYIGEKVALIKYDCDVRVLNKIKEAFNGHKNDYFKVTKDQIKISNPHFLLQNIFKHFSNKAKEFQSFKKLDEEIIHFKRINITADKLNSLREKIEKVKKAKDKDTLKKELKEKLQNNEININEYTSEIENIATNIVKEIETAYYPNDKLKIKYLANHYYIPIALSESEKADYIQHIIKYKSEVDFINELDRYLQNENNFFKEFDWWFFSKIDETLDEVYIPYYNPKTNRIDKFKPDLIFWLKKGNEYTILFIDPKGTEHTDGYRKIDGYSKIFEIGELKESKNFLYNGFNINTKLLLKSQRGIAEVLEDYKGYWFDNFDNFADKIKALPFWESIE
;
A
#
# COMPACT_ATOMS: atom_id res chain seq x y z
N MET A 1 -4.98 -6.19 18.73
CA MET A 1 -5.25 -7.38 17.88
C MET A 1 -3.97 -7.65 17.09
N ASN A 2 -3.49 -8.91 17.04
CA ASN A 2 -2.20 -9.24 16.44
C ASN A 2 -2.40 -9.94 15.09
N LEU A 3 -1.58 -9.57 14.09
CA LEU A 3 -1.64 -10.08 12.72
C LEU A 3 -0.58 -11.17 12.51
N TYR A 4 -0.86 -12.39 12.99
CA TYR A 4 0.15 -13.46 13.04
C TYR A 4 0.60 -13.95 11.66
N LEU A 5 -0.33 -14.22 10.73
CA LEU A 5 0.03 -14.72 9.41
C LEU A 5 0.86 -13.69 8.62
N GLN A 6 0.50 -12.41 8.68
CA GLN A 6 1.26 -11.33 8.05
C GLN A 6 2.71 -11.32 8.54
N ASN A 7 2.93 -11.36 9.86
CA ASN A 7 4.29 -11.39 10.43
C ASN A 7 5.08 -12.63 9.97
N ILE A 8 4.42 -13.80 9.91
CA ILE A 8 5.04 -15.04 9.43
C ILE A 8 5.52 -14.89 7.98
N VAL A 9 4.69 -14.38 7.07
CA VAL A 9 5.03 -14.29 5.64
C VAL A 9 5.97 -13.12 5.34
N GLU A 10 5.92 -12.03 6.11
CA GLU A 10 6.85 -10.90 5.95
C GLU A 10 8.26 -11.27 6.40
N ASN A 11 8.39 -12.08 7.46
CA ASN A 11 9.69 -12.63 7.90
C ASN A 11 10.17 -13.81 7.04
N PHE A 12 9.33 -14.38 6.17
CA PHE A 12 9.73 -15.43 5.24
C PHE A 12 10.44 -14.82 4.01
N ASN A 13 11.74 -15.12 3.89
CA ASN A 13 12.55 -14.64 2.78
C ASN A 13 12.05 -15.20 1.43
N GLN A 14 11.72 -14.31 0.50
CA GLN A 14 11.23 -14.67 -0.83
C GLN A 14 12.22 -15.54 -1.62
N ASN A 15 13.52 -15.42 -1.35
CA ASN A 15 14.55 -16.27 -1.95
C ASN A 15 14.41 -17.75 -1.59
N ASN A 16 13.66 -18.09 -0.55
CA ASN A 16 13.35 -19.48 -0.21
C ASN A 16 12.28 -20.10 -1.12
N LEU A 17 11.57 -19.30 -1.93
CA LEU A 17 10.60 -19.81 -2.90
C LEU A 17 11.32 -20.39 -4.13
N PRO A 18 10.93 -21.59 -4.60
CA PRO A 18 11.39 -22.13 -5.87
C PRO A 18 10.96 -21.25 -7.05
N ALA A 19 11.78 -21.18 -8.10
CA ALA A 19 11.52 -20.35 -9.28
C ALA A 19 10.19 -20.68 -9.99
N ASP A 20 9.77 -21.95 -9.94
CA ASP A 20 8.53 -22.40 -10.54
C ASP A 20 7.26 -22.03 -9.73
N TRP A 21 7.41 -21.48 -8.53
CA TRP A 21 6.33 -20.80 -7.79
C TRP A 21 6.22 -19.30 -8.14
N LEU A 22 7.27 -18.71 -8.75
CA LEU A 22 7.38 -17.28 -9.05
C LEU A 22 7.03 -16.92 -10.50
N GLY A 23 6.30 -17.79 -11.21
CA GLY A 23 6.03 -17.63 -12.64
C GLY A 23 4.97 -16.59 -13.01
N VAL A 24 4.27 -16.00 -12.03
CA VAL A 24 3.18 -15.04 -12.27
C VAL A 24 3.69 -13.61 -12.19
N ASP A 25 3.34 -12.81 -13.19
CA ASP A 25 3.59 -11.38 -13.19
C ASP A 25 2.53 -10.65 -12.36
N PHE A 26 2.86 -10.13 -11.18
CA PHE A 26 1.87 -9.37 -10.40
C PHE A 26 1.66 -7.92 -10.83
N LYS A 27 2.52 -7.35 -11.68
CA LYS A 27 2.47 -5.92 -12.02
C LYS A 27 1.48 -5.63 -13.13
N GLU A 28 1.51 -6.41 -14.21
CA GLU A 28 0.67 -6.18 -15.38
C GLU A 28 -0.77 -6.71 -15.18
N PHE A 29 -1.78 -5.87 -15.43
CA PHE A 29 -3.19 -6.26 -15.35
C PHE A 29 -3.89 -6.17 -16.71
N SER A 30 -3.77 -5.03 -17.38
CA SER A 30 -4.29 -4.79 -18.72
C SER A 30 -3.40 -3.79 -19.45
N LYS A 31 -3.69 -3.49 -20.72
CA LYS A 31 -2.94 -2.49 -21.50
C LYS A 31 -2.93 -1.11 -20.83
N GLU A 32 -3.94 -0.80 -20.02
CA GLU A 32 -4.11 0.51 -19.38
C GLU A 32 -3.84 0.47 -17.87
N LYS A 33 -3.81 -0.72 -17.24
CA LYS A 33 -3.71 -0.86 -15.78
C LYS A 33 -2.55 -1.73 -15.35
N SER A 34 -1.84 -1.22 -14.35
CA SER A 34 -0.84 -1.96 -13.58
C SER A 34 -1.21 -1.95 -12.10
N LEU A 35 -0.90 -3.02 -11.38
CA LEU A 35 -1.07 -3.08 -9.94
C LEU A 35 -0.07 -2.16 -9.23
N PHE A 36 -0.54 -1.47 -8.20
CA PHE A 36 0.32 -0.70 -7.29
C PHE A 36 1.19 -1.62 -6.43
N ASP A 37 2.28 -1.07 -5.88
CA ASP A 37 3.25 -1.85 -5.08
C ASP A 37 2.59 -2.57 -3.89
N TYR A 38 1.61 -1.93 -3.23
CA TYR A 38 0.89 -2.56 -2.12
C TYR A 38 0.00 -3.74 -2.57
N GLN A 39 -0.55 -3.68 -3.78
CA GLN A 39 -1.34 -4.76 -4.36
C GLN A 39 -0.45 -5.94 -4.76
N GLN A 40 0.74 -5.65 -5.29
CA GLN A 40 1.76 -6.66 -5.58
C GLN A 40 2.23 -7.34 -4.29
N LYS A 41 2.56 -6.56 -3.24
CA LYS A 41 2.92 -7.09 -1.91
C LYS A 41 1.84 -7.98 -1.31
N ALA A 42 0.55 -7.64 -1.48
CA ALA A 42 -0.55 -8.49 -1.04
C ALA A 42 -0.52 -9.88 -1.71
N LEU A 43 -0.27 -9.93 -3.02
CA LEU A 43 -0.16 -11.18 -3.80
C LEU A 43 1.11 -11.97 -3.46
N GLU A 44 2.23 -11.29 -3.21
CA GLU A 44 3.47 -11.91 -2.74
C GLU A 44 3.28 -12.59 -1.37
N ASN A 45 2.63 -11.90 -0.43
CA ASN A 45 2.32 -12.47 0.87
C ASN A 45 1.35 -13.66 0.75
N ALA A 46 0.36 -13.58 -0.16
CA ALA A 46 -0.54 -14.68 -0.46
C ALA A 46 0.22 -15.90 -1.03
N LEU A 47 1.14 -15.68 -1.97
CA LEU A 47 2.01 -16.71 -2.55
C LEU A 47 2.83 -17.42 -1.46
N LYS A 48 3.45 -16.66 -0.56
CA LYS A 48 4.21 -17.21 0.57
C LYS A 48 3.32 -18.04 1.50
N ALA A 49 2.13 -17.55 1.85
CA ALA A 49 1.19 -18.29 2.69
C ALA A 49 0.75 -19.62 2.03
N LEU A 50 0.46 -19.60 0.72
CA LEU A 50 0.13 -20.81 -0.04
C LEU A 50 1.29 -21.80 -0.09
N TYR A 51 2.52 -21.31 -0.30
CA TYR A 51 3.73 -22.14 -0.28
C TYR A 51 3.93 -22.81 1.09
N LEU A 52 3.83 -22.04 2.17
CA LEU A 52 3.94 -22.58 3.52
C LEU A 52 2.90 -23.68 3.73
N TYR A 53 1.63 -23.40 3.42
CA TYR A 53 0.55 -24.35 3.69
C TYR A 53 0.61 -25.62 2.81
N TYR A 54 0.76 -25.48 1.49
CA TYR A 54 0.69 -26.60 0.55
C TYR A 54 2.02 -27.35 0.37
N GLU A 55 3.15 -26.65 0.29
CA GLU A 55 4.44 -27.28 0.01
C GLU A 55 5.17 -27.66 1.30
N GLN A 56 5.33 -26.71 2.22
CA GLN A 56 6.12 -26.93 3.43
C GLN A 56 5.39 -27.79 4.46
N TYR A 57 4.11 -27.50 4.71
CA TYR A 57 3.29 -28.23 5.69
C TYR A 57 2.40 -29.31 5.07
N LYS A 58 2.35 -29.43 3.73
CA LYS A 58 1.60 -30.48 3.01
C LYS A 58 0.15 -30.61 3.47
N GLU A 59 -0.54 -29.46 3.61
CA GLU A 59 -1.93 -29.35 4.07
C GLU A 59 -2.17 -29.79 5.54
N ASN A 60 -1.12 -30.08 6.32
CA ASN A 60 -1.23 -30.44 7.73
C ASN A 60 -1.58 -29.22 8.59
N LYS A 61 -2.87 -29.12 8.95
CA LYS A 61 -3.42 -28.03 9.76
C LYS A 61 -2.79 -27.93 11.16
N SER A 62 -2.46 -29.05 11.78
CA SER A 62 -1.92 -29.07 13.15
C SER A 62 -0.48 -28.53 13.19
N ASP A 63 0.37 -28.93 12.24
CA ASP A 63 1.74 -28.42 12.18
C ASP A 63 1.79 -26.96 11.73
N PHE A 64 0.90 -26.55 10.83
CA PHE A 64 0.76 -25.13 10.49
C PHE A 64 0.26 -24.32 11.69
N TYR A 65 -0.67 -24.84 12.49
CA TYR A 65 -1.12 -24.17 13.72
C TYR A 65 -0.01 -24.05 14.77
N LYS A 66 0.83 -25.08 14.94
CA LYS A 66 2.04 -24.99 15.79
C LYS A 66 2.99 -23.90 15.30
N HIS A 67 3.09 -23.69 13.98
CA HIS A 67 3.88 -22.59 13.44
C HIS A 67 3.34 -21.22 13.89
N TYR A 68 2.03 -21.01 13.91
CA TYR A 68 1.43 -19.80 14.48
C TYR A 68 1.74 -19.65 15.97
N GLN A 69 1.64 -20.73 16.75
CA GLN A 69 1.95 -20.72 18.18
C GLN A 69 3.43 -20.34 18.43
N ASN A 70 4.35 -20.89 17.64
CA ASN A 70 5.77 -20.56 17.69
C ASN A 70 6.06 -19.09 17.32
N ASN A 71 5.16 -18.45 16.58
CA ASN A 71 5.19 -17.03 16.23
C ASN A 71 4.28 -16.18 17.15
N GLY A 72 3.98 -16.66 18.37
CA GLY A 72 3.38 -15.87 19.43
C GLY A 72 1.86 -15.95 19.58
N LEU A 73 1.17 -16.82 18.82
CA LEU A 73 -0.27 -17.03 18.99
C LEU A 73 -0.56 -17.81 20.29
N ASN A 74 -0.79 -17.06 21.38
CA ASN A 74 -1.14 -17.60 22.70
C ASN A 74 -2.64 -17.48 23.04
N GLN A 75 -3.41 -16.75 22.22
CA GLN A 75 -4.84 -16.55 22.43
C GLN A 75 -5.65 -17.77 21.97
N ASP A 76 -6.65 -18.17 22.77
CA ASP A 76 -7.59 -19.22 22.38
C ASP A 76 -8.63 -18.66 21.39
N LEU A 77 -8.43 -18.95 20.10
CA LEU A 77 -9.34 -18.61 18.99
C LEU A 77 -10.27 -19.77 18.60
N SER A 78 -10.39 -20.78 19.47
CA SER A 78 -11.25 -21.94 19.24
C SER A 78 -12.72 -21.54 19.22
N TYR A 79 -13.50 -22.22 18.37
CA TYR A 79 -14.94 -22.02 18.24
C TYR A 79 -15.66 -22.54 19.50
N ASN A 80 -16.41 -21.68 20.19
CA ASN A 80 -17.01 -22.00 21.48
C ASN A 80 -18.51 -22.33 21.35
N ILE A 81 -18.83 -23.59 21.63
CA ILE A 81 -20.16 -24.18 21.46
C ILE A 81 -21.24 -23.47 22.30
N LYS A 82 -20.89 -23.01 23.51
CA LYS A 82 -21.82 -22.36 24.43
C LYS A 82 -22.14 -20.92 24.02
N LYS A 83 -21.20 -20.23 23.37
CA LYS A 83 -21.34 -18.83 22.93
C LYS A 83 -22.02 -18.73 21.55
N GLU A 84 -21.84 -19.72 20.69
CA GLU A 84 -22.25 -19.71 19.28
C GLU A 84 -23.26 -20.84 18.95
N SER A 85 -24.20 -21.07 19.88
CA SER A 85 -25.07 -22.26 19.93
C SER A 85 -26.05 -22.45 18.76
N LYS A 86 -26.31 -21.42 17.95
CA LYS A 86 -27.28 -21.50 16.83
C LYS A 86 -26.71 -22.14 15.56
N THR A 87 -25.39 -22.09 15.38
CA THR A 87 -24.68 -22.51 14.15
C THR A 87 -24.01 -23.87 14.29
N ILE A 88 -23.85 -24.37 15.52
CA ILE A 88 -23.18 -25.64 15.77
C ILE A 88 -23.84 -26.85 15.10
N LYS A 89 -25.17 -26.83 14.96
CA LYS A 89 -25.92 -27.93 14.34
C LYS A 89 -25.37 -28.29 12.95
N TYR A 90 -24.81 -27.32 12.22
CA TYR A 90 -24.23 -27.55 10.91
C TYR A 90 -22.84 -28.18 10.98
N LEU A 91 -21.99 -27.77 11.94
CA LEU A 91 -20.65 -28.36 12.13
C LEU A 91 -20.72 -29.79 12.67
N LEU A 92 -21.75 -30.10 13.46
CA LEU A 92 -22.01 -31.47 13.96
C LEU A 92 -22.29 -32.49 12.85
N GLU A 93 -22.74 -32.05 11.68
CA GLU A 93 -22.89 -32.93 10.51
C GLU A 93 -21.53 -33.35 9.90
N TYR A 94 -20.43 -32.71 10.32
CA TYR A 94 -19.06 -32.90 9.84
C TYR A 94 -18.09 -33.13 11.03
N ASP A 95 -18.50 -34.00 11.96
CA ASP A 95 -17.83 -34.26 13.24
C ASP A 95 -16.39 -34.80 13.11
N LYS A 96 -16.09 -35.50 11.99
CA LYS A 96 -14.73 -35.99 11.69
C LYS A 96 -13.78 -34.85 11.34
N GLU A 97 -14.23 -33.87 10.57
CA GLU A 97 -13.43 -32.72 10.12
C GLU A 97 -13.44 -31.57 11.15
N TYR A 98 -14.41 -31.56 12.06
CA TYR A 98 -14.55 -30.57 13.13
C TYR A 98 -14.78 -31.25 14.49
N PRO A 99 -13.76 -31.96 15.03
CA PRO A 99 -13.90 -32.68 16.28
C PRO A 99 -14.10 -31.73 17.46
N ILE A 100 -15.01 -32.11 18.34
CA ILE A 100 -15.34 -31.37 19.55
C ILE A 100 -14.55 -31.91 20.73
N SER A 101 -13.83 -31.03 21.41
CA SER A 101 -13.11 -31.33 22.65
C SER A 101 -13.37 -30.22 23.67
N ASN A 102 -13.75 -30.57 24.90
CA ASN A 102 -14.03 -29.63 25.99
C ASN A 102 -15.02 -28.50 25.61
N ASP A 103 -16.14 -28.85 24.97
CA ASP A 103 -17.15 -27.91 24.47
C ASP A 103 -16.61 -26.87 23.45
N LYS A 104 -15.52 -27.18 22.74
CA LYS A 104 -14.90 -26.31 21.73
C LYS A 104 -14.42 -27.07 20.50
N ILE A 105 -14.31 -26.39 19.36
CA ILE A 105 -13.60 -26.86 18.17
C ILE A 105 -12.32 -26.04 18.02
N SER A 106 -11.17 -26.70 17.96
CA SER A 106 -9.85 -26.05 17.89
C SER A 106 -9.74 -25.12 16.68
N PHE A 107 -9.04 -24.00 16.85
CA PHE A 107 -8.74 -23.07 15.77
C PHE A 107 -7.97 -23.71 14.61
N GLU A 108 -7.22 -24.80 14.85
CA GLU A 108 -6.47 -25.51 13.81
C GLU A 108 -7.35 -25.93 12.62
N TYR A 109 -8.62 -26.28 12.85
CA TYR A 109 -9.53 -26.70 11.79
C TYR A 109 -10.00 -25.54 10.90
N PHE A 110 -9.82 -24.29 11.35
CA PHE A 110 -10.18 -23.06 10.65
C PHE A 110 -8.97 -22.32 10.07
N ILE A 111 -7.75 -22.88 10.14
CA ILE A 111 -6.51 -22.18 9.77
C ILE A 111 -6.24 -22.12 8.26
N ASN A 112 -6.94 -22.92 7.45
CA ASN A 112 -6.84 -22.92 5.99
C ASN A 112 -7.62 -21.74 5.37
N ARG A 113 -7.31 -20.56 5.87
CA ARG A 113 -7.87 -19.28 5.44
C ARG A 113 -6.77 -18.22 5.50
N MET A 114 -6.89 -17.22 4.63
CA MET A 114 -6.10 -16.01 4.72
C MET A 114 -6.98 -14.80 4.46
N SER A 115 -6.74 -13.72 5.20
CA SER A 115 -7.58 -12.53 5.15
C SER A 115 -6.77 -11.31 4.70
N PHE A 116 -7.35 -10.50 3.83
CA PHE A 116 -6.77 -9.29 3.28
C PHE A 116 -7.54 -8.11 3.84
N TRP A 117 -6.88 -7.38 4.75
CA TRP A 117 -7.48 -6.21 5.36
C TRP A 117 -7.16 -4.98 4.52
N MET A 118 -8.06 -4.60 3.62
CA MET A 118 -7.79 -3.59 2.60
C MET A 118 -8.88 -2.52 2.57
N ALA A 119 -8.47 -1.25 2.62
CA ALA A 119 -9.36 -0.09 2.61
C ALA A 119 -10.35 -0.15 1.43
N THR A 120 -11.56 0.39 1.63
CA THR A 120 -12.51 0.58 0.52
C THR A 120 -11.88 1.54 -0.50
N GLY A 121 -11.94 1.22 -1.79
CA GLY A 121 -11.29 2.02 -2.84
C GLY A 121 -9.83 1.67 -3.15
N SER A 122 -9.17 0.81 -2.36
CA SER A 122 -7.79 0.33 -2.62
C SER A 122 -7.65 -0.68 -3.78
N GLY A 123 -8.71 -0.92 -4.54
CA GLY A 123 -8.66 -1.81 -5.71
C GLY A 123 -8.59 -3.32 -5.37
N LYS A 124 -9.26 -3.77 -4.30
CA LYS A 124 -9.36 -5.19 -3.90
C LYS A 124 -9.71 -6.13 -5.07
N THR A 125 -10.64 -5.72 -5.94
CA THR A 125 -11.07 -6.54 -7.09
C THR A 125 -9.92 -6.85 -8.05
N LEU A 126 -8.96 -5.94 -8.24
CA LEU A 126 -7.78 -6.21 -9.08
C LEU A 126 -6.89 -7.28 -8.44
N VAL A 127 -6.70 -7.21 -7.12
CA VAL A 127 -5.96 -8.23 -6.35
C VAL A 127 -6.66 -9.58 -6.45
N ILE A 128 -7.99 -9.62 -6.35
CA ILE A 128 -8.78 -10.85 -6.48
C ILE A 128 -8.57 -11.49 -7.86
N VAL A 129 -8.65 -10.73 -8.95
CA VAL A 129 -8.46 -11.25 -10.30
C VAL A 129 -7.03 -11.77 -10.51
N LYS A 130 -6.00 -11.05 -10.04
CA LYS A 130 -4.61 -11.54 -10.10
C LYS A 130 -4.35 -12.72 -9.17
N LEU A 131 -5.08 -12.84 -8.06
CA LEU A 131 -5.05 -14.03 -7.22
C LEU A 131 -5.66 -15.24 -7.95
N LEU A 132 -6.72 -15.04 -8.76
CA LEU A 132 -7.27 -16.11 -9.59
C LEU A 132 -6.26 -16.59 -10.63
N GLU A 133 -5.54 -15.68 -11.29
CA GLU A 133 -4.41 -16.03 -12.16
C GLU A 133 -3.36 -16.84 -11.39
N LEU A 134 -2.99 -16.40 -10.18
CA LEU A 134 -2.04 -17.11 -9.33
C LEU A 134 -2.51 -18.53 -8.99
N LEU A 135 -3.77 -18.69 -8.57
CA LEU A 135 -4.35 -19.99 -8.28
C LEU A 135 -4.40 -20.88 -9.52
N GLY A 136 -4.73 -20.31 -10.69
CA GLY A 136 -4.72 -21.04 -11.95
C GLY A 136 -3.31 -21.52 -12.33
N TYR A 137 -2.31 -20.67 -12.12
CA TYR A 137 -0.92 -21.01 -12.37
C TYR A 137 -0.43 -22.11 -11.42
N LEU A 138 -0.67 -21.97 -10.11
CA LEU A 138 -0.22 -22.93 -9.10
C LEU A 138 -0.95 -24.28 -9.21
N GLN A 139 -2.19 -24.31 -9.68
CA GLN A 139 -2.92 -25.57 -9.92
C GLN A 139 -2.34 -26.43 -11.06
N ASN A 140 -1.32 -25.94 -11.77
CA ASN A 140 -0.47 -26.74 -12.66
C ASN A 140 0.65 -27.45 -11.89
N ASN A 141 0.25 -28.32 -10.95
CA ASN A 141 1.07 -29.24 -10.15
C ASN A 141 1.79 -28.67 -8.90
N LYS A 142 1.45 -27.46 -8.42
CA LYS A 142 1.99 -26.89 -7.17
C LYS A 142 1.01 -26.94 -6.01
N ILE A 143 -0.26 -26.67 -6.29
CA ILE A 143 -1.35 -26.84 -5.33
C ILE A 143 -2.41 -27.80 -5.90
N PRO A 144 -3.22 -28.45 -5.03
CA PRO A 144 -4.29 -29.34 -5.48
C PRO A 144 -5.27 -28.65 -6.42
N ARG A 145 -5.71 -29.34 -7.47
CA ARG A 145 -6.77 -28.85 -8.37
C ARG A 145 -8.12 -28.90 -7.66
N LYS A 146 -8.71 -27.72 -7.42
CA LYS A 146 -9.93 -27.53 -6.64
C LYS A 146 -10.82 -26.50 -7.35
N ASP A 147 -12.13 -26.60 -7.16
CA ASP A 147 -13.06 -25.64 -7.79
C ASP A 147 -12.98 -24.29 -7.09
N ILE A 148 -13.12 -23.21 -7.85
CA ILE A 148 -13.03 -21.84 -7.33
C ILE A 148 -14.42 -21.23 -7.24
N LEU A 149 -14.77 -20.67 -6.09
CA LEU A 149 -16.03 -19.98 -5.82
C LEU A 149 -15.76 -18.53 -5.39
N PHE A 150 -16.27 -17.57 -6.15
CA PHE A 150 -16.27 -16.15 -5.83
C PHE A 150 -17.63 -15.73 -5.26
N LEU A 151 -17.63 -15.12 -4.07
CA LEU A 151 -18.84 -14.65 -3.41
C LEU A 151 -18.75 -13.17 -3.06
N THR A 152 -19.78 -12.43 -3.45
CA THR A 152 -20.03 -11.04 -3.06
C THR A 152 -21.49 -10.85 -2.72
N TYR A 153 -21.90 -9.74 -2.11
CA TYR A 153 -23.25 -9.59 -1.55
C TYR A 153 -24.24 -8.84 -2.44
N ARG A 154 -23.80 -8.29 -3.59
CA ARG A 154 -24.63 -7.46 -4.48
C ARG A 154 -24.38 -7.71 -5.97
N ASP A 155 -25.43 -7.50 -6.77
CA ASP A 155 -25.40 -7.72 -8.22
C ASP A 155 -24.47 -6.73 -8.96
N ASP A 156 -24.43 -5.46 -8.57
CA ASP A 156 -23.54 -4.47 -9.22
C ASP A 156 -22.05 -4.74 -8.97
N LEU A 157 -21.70 -5.37 -7.84
CA LEU A 157 -20.34 -5.83 -7.58
C LEU A 157 -19.97 -7.04 -8.46
N ILE A 158 -20.94 -7.91 -8.76
CA ILE A 158 -20.76 -9.00 -9.73
C ILE A 158 -20.53 -8.41 -11.12
N ASP A 159 -21.35 -7.45 -11.54
CA ASP A 159 -21.18 -6.78 -12.85
C ASP A 159 -19.80 -6.10 -12.95
N GLN A 160 -19.33 -5.46 -11.87
CA GLN A 160 -17.99 -4.86 -11.81
C GLN A 160 -16.89 -5.93 -11.92
N PHE A 161 -17.04 -7.05 -11.21
CA PHE A 161 -16.10 -8.15 -11.26
C PHE A 161 -16.02 -8.76 -12.68
N GLN A 162 -17.17 -8.97 -13.33
CA GLN A 162 -17.23 -9.44 -14.72
C GLN A 162 -16.47 -8.52 -15.67
N LYS A 163 -16.67 -7.20 -15.58
CA LYS A 163 -15.93 -6.23 -16.41
C LYS A 163 -14.42 -6.29 -16.21
N HIS A 164 -13.96 -6.47 -14.98
CA HIS A 164 -12.52 -6.61 -14.71
C HIS A 164 -11.95 -7.92 -15.23
N ILE A 165 -12.73 -9.00 -15.22
CA ILE A 165 -12.34 -10.28 -15.83
C ILE A 165 -12.27 -10.16 -17.35
N ASP A 166 -13.24 -9.50 -17.99
CA ASP A 166 -13.21 -9.26 -19.44
C ASP A 166 -12.00 -8.41 -19.84
N GLU A 167 -11.71 -7.35 -19.09
CA GLU A 167 -10.52 -6.52 -19.27
C GLU A 167 -9.23 -7.33 -19.13
N PHE A 168 -9.14 -8.17 -18.10
CA PHE A 168 -7.99 -9.05 -17.87
C PHE A 168 -7.83 -10.07 -19.00
N ASN A 169 -8.89 -10.77 -19.38
CA ASN A 169 -8.86 -11.77 -20.45
C ASN A 169 -8.46 -11.16 -21.80
N ASN A 170 -8.89 -9.93 -22.09
CA ASN A 170 -8.53 -9.21 -23.31
C ASN A 170 -7.06 -8.77 -23.37
N ALA A 171 -6.35 -8.75 -22.23
CA ALA A 171 -4.94 -8.41 -22.18
C ALA A 171 -4.04 -9.55 -22.69
N GLY A 172 -4.57 -10.76 -22.91
CA GLY A 172 -3.80 -11.88 -23.48
C GLY A 172 -2.89 -12.59 -22.48
N HIS A 173 -3.22 -12.56 -21.18
CA HIS A 173 -2.49 -13.31 -20.15
C HIS A 173 -2.48 -14.81 -20.43
N ASN A 174 -1.53 -15.52 -19.82
CA ASN A 174 -1.36 -16.97 -20.00
C ASN A 174 -2.55 -17.81 -19.52
N ILE A 175 -3.47 -17.22 -18.76
CA ILE A 175 -4.65 -17.88 -18.19
C ILE A 175 -5.88 -17.07 -18.55
N THR A 176 -6.90 -17.74 -19.09
CA THR A 176 -8.21 -17.16 -19.31
C THR A 176 -9.16 -17.58 -18.19
N ILE A 177 -9.90 -16.62 -17.64
CA ILE A 177 -10.85 -16.85 -16.55
C ILE A 177 -12.27 -16.95 -17.12
N ASN A 178 -12.91 -18.10 -16.92
CA ASN A 178 -14.29 -18.34 -17.32
C ASN A 178 -15.21 -18.20 -16.11
N LEU A 179 -16.20 -17.31 -16.20
CA LEU A 179 -17.19 -17.09 -15.14
C LEU A 179 -18.42 -17.96 -15.37
N ILE A 180 -18.86 -18.66 -14.33
CA ILE A 180 -20.02 -19.55 -14.37
C ILE A 180 -20.95 -19.22 -13.21
N ASP A 181 -22.24 -19.01 -13.48
CA ASP A 181 -23.23 -18.87 -12.41
C ASP A 181 -23.30 -20.17 -11.59
N LEU A 182 -23.21 -20.07 -10.26
CA LEU A 182 -23.23 -21.24 -9.37
C LEU A 182 -24.45 -22.14 -9.59
N LYS A 183 -25.62 -21.62 -9.99
CA LYS A 183 -26.80 -22.44 -10.29
C LYS A 183 -26.59 -23.42 -11.45
N GLN A 184 -25.64 -23.12 -12.34
CA GLN A 184 -25.30 -23.97 -13.48
C GLN A 184 -24.21 -25.01 -13.13
N TYR A 185 -23.76 -25.07 -11.86
CA TYR A 185 -22.69 -25.96 -11.43
C TYR A 185 -22.93 -27.42 -11.83
N ALA A 186 -24.10 -27.98 -11.50
CA ALA A 186 -24.42 -29.38 -11.80
C ALA A 186 -24.46 -29.67 -13.31
N SER A 187 -25.11 -28.80 -14.09
CA SER A 187 -25.21 -28.97 -15.55
C SER A 187 -23.85 -28.84 -16.24
N TYR A 188 -23.01 -27.90 -15.77
CA TYR A 188 -21.70 -27.66 -16.34
C TYR A 188 -20.72 -28.79 -16.02
N LYS A 189 -20.78 -29.35 -14.80
CA LYS A 189 -19.99 -30.54 -14.43
C LYS A 189 -20.37 -31.78 -15.24
N GLN A 190 -21.63 -31.92 -15.63
CA GLN A 190 -22.10 -33.03 -16.47
C GLN A 190 -21.70 -32.85 -17.95
N ASN A 191 -21.72 -31.62 -18.47
CA ASN A 191 -21.38 -31.31 -19.86
C ASN A 191 -20.32 -30.20 -19.92
N PRO A 192 -19.05 -30.51 -19.59
CA PRO A 192 -18.00 -29.52 -19.64
C PRO A 192 -17.76 -29.08 -21.09
N ILE A 193 -17.69 -27.77 -21.31
CA ILE A 193 -17.32 -27.21 -22.61
C ILE A 193 -15.88 -27.61 -22.93
N LEU A 194 -15.59 -27.95 -24.18
CA LEU A 194 -14.22 -28.18 -24.67
C LEU A 194 -13.38 -26.92 -24.46
N LYS A 195 -12.39 -27.01 -23.56
CA LYS A 195 -11.49 -25.91 -23.22
C LYS A 195 -10.26 -25.92 -24.13
N PHE A 196 -9.99 -24.79 -24.76
CA PHE A 196 -8.76 -24.56 -25.52
C PHE A 196 -7.86 -23.60 -24.73
N GLY A 197 -6.59 -23.96 -24.54
CA GLY A 197 -5.64 -23.15 -23.76
C GLY A 197 -5.70 -23.40 -22.25
N ASN A 198 -4.97 -22.57 -21.49
CA ASN A 198 -4.98 -22.61 -20.03
C ASN A 198 -6.17 -21.80 -19.51
N THR A 199 -7.27 -22.47 -19.21
CA THR A 199 -8.48 -21.81 -18.70
C THR A 199 -8.76 -22.23 -17.25
N ILE A 200 -9.20 -21.30 -16.41
CA ILE A 200 -9.76 -21.60 -15.09
C ILE A 200 -11.24 -21.28 -15.05
N ASP A 201 -12.00 -22.13 -14.37
CA ASP A 201 -13.42 -21.89 -14.16
C ASP A 201 -13.62 -21.33 -12.75
N VAL A 202 -14.34 -20.21 -12.68
CA VAL A 202 -14.67 -19.53 -11.44
C VAL A 202 -16.18 -19.44 -11.35
N TYR A 203 -16.73 -20.15 -10.37
CA TYR A 203 -18.15 -20.06 -10.07
C TYR A 203 -18.40 -18.80 -9.27
N TYR A 204 -19.44 -18.03 -9.60
CA TYR A 204 -19.78 -16.84 -8.83
C TYR A 204 -21.23 -16.88 -8.36
N TYR A 205 -21.47 -16.29 -7.18
CA TYR A 205 -22.83 -16.12 -6.68
C TYR A 205 -22.92 -15.02 -5.62
N ARG A 206 -24.16 -14.68 -5.27
CA ARG A 206 -24.46 -13.79 -4.16
C ARG A 206 -24.33 -14.50 -2.82
N SER A 207 -23.47 -13.99 -1.95
CA SER A 207 -23.21 -14.52 -0.61
C SER A 207 -24.45 -14.52 0.27
N ASP A 208 -25.31 -13.51 0.14
CA ASP A 208 -26.52 -13.37 0.93
C ASP A 208 -27.62 -14.38 0.55
N LEU A 209 -27.51 -14.99 -0.63
CA LEU A 209 -28.45 -15.98 -1.15
C LEU A 209 -28.03 -17.44 -0.88
N ILE A 210 -26.93 -17.67 -0.16
CA ILE A 210 -26.52 -19.01 0.29
C ILE A 210 -27.14 -19.30 1.66
N SER A 211 -27.85 -20.44 1.76
CA SER A 211 -28.62 -20.82 2.95
C SER A 211 -28.62 -22.35 3.16
N ASP A 212 -29.27 -22.83 4.21
CA ASP A 212 -29.60 -24.23 4.45
C ASP A 212 -30.96 -24.66 3.85
N GLU A 213 -31.69 -23.72 3.25
CA GLU A 213 -32.93 -23.95 2.48
C GLU A 213 -32.74 -23.72 0.98
N GLN A 214 -33.58 -24.35 0.16
CA GLN A 214 -33.63 -24.12 -1.29
C GLN A 214 -34.91 -23.36 -1.66
N LYS A 215 -34.77 -22.21 -2.36
CA LYS A 215 -35.87 -21.43 -2.99
C LYS A 215 -35.45 -21.02 -4.41
N ASP A 216 -36.25 -20.21 -5.11
CA ASP A 216 -35.94 -19.80 -6.50
C ASP A 216 -34.59 -19.08 -6.64
N LYS A 217 -34.32 -18.12 -5.74
CA LYS A 217 -33.05 -17.36 -5.69
C LYS A 217 -32.12 -17.82 -4.58
N ILE A 218 -32.62 -18.51 -3.55
CA ILE A 218 -31.80 -18.97 -2.42
C ILE A 218 -31.31 -20.39 -2.70
N VAL A 219 -30.01 -20.61 -2.58
CA VAL A 219 -29.38 -21.90 -2.88
C VAL A 219 -28.95 -22.61 -1.60
N ASN A 220 -29.22 -23.91 -1.51
CA ASN A 220 -28.78 -24.73 -0.38
C ASN A 220 -27.30 -25.08 -0.52
N TYR A 221 -26.47 -24.69 0.46
CA TYR A 221 -25.03 -24.95 0.44
C TYR A 221 -24.69 -26.44 0.31
N LYS A 222 -25.53 -27.34 0.84
CA LYS A 222 -25.32 -28.81 0.78
C LYS A 222 -25.29 -29.33 -0.66
N ASN A 223 -26.02 -28.70 -1.57
CA ASN A 223 -26.03 -29.08 -3.00
C ASN A 223 -24.69 -28.80 -3.69
N TYR A 224 -23.86 -27.95 -3.10
CA TYR A 224 -22.57 -27.53 -3.63
C TYR A 224 -21.43 -27.96 -2.71
N ASP A 225 -21.62 -28.94 -1.83
CA ASP A 225 -20.61 -29.33 -0.84
C ASP A 225 -19.23 -29.65 -1.44
N ASN A 226 -19.22 -30.32 -2.60
CA ASN A 226 -18.00 -30.68 -3.35
C ASN A 226 -16.91 -31.36 -2.50
N ASN A 227 -17.31 -32.16 -1.50
CA ASN A 227 -16.43 -32.78 -0.52
C ASN A 227 -15.50 -31.78 0.20
N GLY A 228 -15.91 -30.51 0.30
CA GLY A 228 -15.12 -29.47 0.94
C GLY A 228 -13.96 -28.93 0.11
N ASN A 229 -13.89 -29.26 -1.18
CA ASN A 229 -12.76 -28.94 -2.07
C ASN A 229 -12.92 -27.61 -2.81
N TRP A 230 -13.38 -26.58 -2.10
CA TRP A 230 -13.52 -25.23 -2.66
C TRP A 230 -12.36 -24.30 -2.29
N TYR A 231 -11.86 -23.58 -3.28
CA TYR A 231 -11.16 -22.32 -3.09
C TYR A 231 -12.18 -21.19 -3.11
N ILE A 232 -12.45 -20.61 -1.94
CA ILE A 232 -13.52 -19.61 -1.78
C ILE A 232 -12.89 -18.23 -1.66
N LEU A 233 -13.19 -17.35 -2.61
CA LEU A 233 -12.83 -15.93 -2.56
C LEU A 233 -14.05 -15.14 -2.10
N LEU A 234 -13.93 -14.46 -0.97
CA LEU A 234 -14.97 -13.65 -0.37
C LEU A 234 -14.62 -12.16 -0.56
N ASP A 235 -15.46 -11.41 -1.28
CA ASP A 235 -15.36 -9.96 -1.39
C ASP A 235 -16.50 -9.32 -0.59
N GLU A 236 -16.17 -8.78 0.58
CA GLU A 236 -17.15 -8.16 1.49
C GLU A 236 -18.30 -9.11 1.89
N ALA A 237 -18.09 -10.44 1.79
CA ALA A 237 -19.15 -11.45 1.93
C ALA A 237 -19.69 -11.66 3.35
N HIS A 238 -19.09 -11.00 4.34
CA HIS A 238 -19.59 -10.90 5.73
C HIS A 238 -20.62 -9.77 5.90
N LYS A 239 -21.00 -9.07 4.81
CA LYS A 239 -22.01 -8.01 4.81
C LYS A 239 -23.29 -8.55 4.18
N GLY A 240 -24.34 -8.78 4.97
CA GLY A 240 -25.61 -9.17 4.38
C GLY A 240 -26.78 -9.46 5.30
N ASP A 241 -26.64 -9.85 6.57
CA ASP A 241 -27.79 -9.91 7.49
C ASP A 241 -27.40 -10.22 8.95
N ARG A 242 -28.39 -10.23 9.86
CA ARG A 242 -28.25 -10.74 11.25
C ARG A 242 -27.76 -12.20 11.35
N GLU A 243 -27.64 -12.92 10.23
CA GLU A 243 -27.21 -14.32 10.13
C GLU A 243 -25.78 -14.52 9.61
N ASP A 244 -24.95 -13.48 9.55
CA ASP A 244 -23.56 -13.55 9.02
C ASP A 244 -22.73 -14.68 9.66
N SER A 245 -22.92 -14.96 10.95
CA SER A 245 -22.26 -16.08 11.65
C SER A 245 -22.59 -17.45 11.03
N LYS A 246 -23.82 -17.66 10.53
CA LYS A 246 -24.20 -18.92 9.85
C LYS A 246 -23.48 -19.09 8.52
N ARG A 247 -23.38 -18.02 7.74
CA ARG A 247 -22.73 -18.06 6.42
C ARG A 247 -21.23 -18.33 6.53
N GLN A 248 -20.57 -17.75 7.53
CA GLN A 248 -19.16 -18.07 7.84
C GLN A 248 -18.96 -19.55 8.15
N THR A 249 -19.91 -20.18 8.85
CA THR A 249 -19.91 -21.64 9.06
C THR A 249 -20.05 -22.40 7.73
N PHE A 250 -20.97 -22.00 6.85
CA PHE A 250 -21.14 -22.64 5.54
C PHE A 250 -19.87 -22.56 4.69
N TYR A 251 -19.22 -21.40 4.64
CA TYR A 251 -17.97 -21.23 3.90
C TYR A 251 -16.86 -22.12 4.45
N SER A 252 -16.74 -22.20 5.78
CA SER A 252 -15.78 -23.12 6.45
C SER A 252 -16.06 -24.58 6.09
N ILE A 253 -17.34 -24.99 6.04
CA ILE A 253 -17.72 -26.35 5.63
C ILE A 253 -17.33 -26.61 4.16
N LEU A 254 -17.72 -25.70 3.26
CA LEU A 254 -17.44 -25.81 1.82
C LEU A 254 -15.93 -25.81 1.51
N SER A 255 -15.10 -25.17 2.32
CA SER A 255 -13.66 -25.12 2.15
C SER A 255 -12.88 -26.02 3.11
N ARG A 256 -13.51 -26.97 3.82
CA ARG A 256 -12.84 -27.77 4.86
C ARG A 256 -11.58 -28.50 4.38
N ASN A 257 -11.57 -28.91 3.11
CA ASN A 257 -10.42 -29.49 2.43
C ASN A 257 -9.81 -28.52 1.40
N GLY A 258 -10.34 -27.31 1.25
CA GLY A 258 -9.88 -26.28 0.33
C GLY A 258 -9.19 -25.14 1.05
N PHE A 259 -9.52 -23.89 0.68
CA PHE A 259 -8.90 -22.69 1.24
C PHE A 259 -9.82 -21.47 1.12
N ILE A 260 -9.85 -20.60 2.13
CA ILE A 260 -10.63 -19.34 2.09
C ILE A 260 -9.70 -18.14 1.89
N PHE A 261 -10.07 -17.25 0.98
CA PHE A 261 -9.43 -15.96 0.76
C PHE A 261 -10.45 -14.85 1.06
N ASN A 262 -10.30 -14.17 2.21
CA ASN A 262 -11.29 -13.21 2.70
C ASN A 262 -10.82 -11.77 2.53
N PHE A 263 -11.46 -11.01 1.63
CA PHE A 263 -11.16 -9.61 1.37
C PHE A 263 -12.18 -8.71 2.06
N SER A 264 -11.71 -7.82 2.92
CA SER A 264 -12.58 -6.91 3.66
C SER A 264 -11.89 -5.62 4.06
N ALA A 265 -12.67 -4.54 4.13
CA ALA A 265 -12.26 -3.30 4.80
C ALA A 265 -12.36 -3.37 6.34
N THR A 266 -13.16 -4.29 6.89
CA THR A 266 -13.43 -4.43 8.33
C THR A 266 -13.61 -5.89 8.72
N PHE A 267 -12.90 -6.38 9.72
CA PHE A 267 -13.15 -7.73 10.23
C PHE A 267 -14.07 -7.71 11.45
N THR A 268 -14.91 -8.73 11.54
CA THR A 268 -15.82 -8.95 12.67
C THR A 268 -15.42 -10.16 13.51
N ASP A 269 -14.48 -10.97 13.04
CA ASP A 269 -14.04 -12.22 13.64
C ASP A 269 -12.54 -12.14 13.97
N ASP A 270 -12.18 -12.45 15.22
CA ASP A 270 -10.78 -12.45 15.68
C ASP A 270 -9.89 -13.41 14.87
N ARG A 271 -10.49 -14.47 14.31
CA ARG A 271 -9.80 -15.42 13.42
C ARG A 271 -9.33 -14.78 12.12
N ASP A 272 -10.07 -13.80 11.60
CA ASP A 272 -9.66 -13.05 10.40
C ASP A 272 -8.47 -12.15 10.69
N TYR A 273 -8.37 -11.56 11.88
CA TYR A 273 -7.17 -10.82 12.29
C TYR A 273 -5.95 -11.75 12.41
N ALA A 274 -6.11 -12.92 13.04
CA ALA A 274 -5.00 -13.85 13.21
C ALA A 274 -4.49 -14.42 11.88
N THR A 275 -5.40 -14.70 10.95
CA THR A 275 -5.11 -15.17 9.59
C THR A 275 -4.94 -14.04 8.58
N CYS A 276 -4.84 -12.79 9.03
CA CYS A 276 -4.60 -11.66 8.14
C CYS A 276 -3.20 -11.80 7.52
N VAL A 277 -3.13 -11.89 6.20
CA VAL A 277 -1.89 -12.06 5.42
C VAL A 277 -1.33 -10.73 4.93
N TYR A 278 -2.19 -9.70 4.85
CA TYR A 278 -1.81 -8.37 4.43
C TYR A 278 -2.76 -7.31 5.00
N ASN A 279 -2.19 -6.31 5.69
CA ASN A 279 -2.92 -5.15 6.22
C ASN A 279 -2.58 -3.86 5.45
N PHE A 280 -3.59 -3.33 4.79
CA PHE A 280 -3.63 -2.04 4.14
C PHE A 280 -4.97 -1.35 4.42
N ASN A 281 -5.30 -1.24 5.71
CA ASN A 281 -6.49 -0.56 6.22
C ASN A 281 -6.53 0.94 5.88
N LEU A 282 -7.62 1.61 6.25
CA LEU A 282 -7.84 3.03 5.90
C LEU A 282 -6.69 3.94 6.37
N ALA A 283 -6.14 3.71 7.58
CA ALA A 283 -5.04 4.52 8.10
C ALA A 283 -3.78 4.39 7.20
N ARG A 284 -3.35 3.15 6.91
CA ARG A 284 -2.20 2.89 6.03
C ARG A 284 -2.42 3.42 4.61
N PHE A 285 -3.66 3.39 4.12
CA PHE A 285 -4.03 3.91 2.81
C PHE A 285 -3.82 5.44 2.72
N ILE A 286 -4.21 6.20 3.76
CA ILE A 286 -4.02 7.66 3.82
C ILE A 286 -2.53 8.00 4.02
N GLU A 287 -1.87 7.39 4.99
CA GLU A 287 -0.46 7.67 5.35
C GLU A 287 0.51 7.45 4.19
N ASN A 288 0.25 6.45 3.33
CA ASN A 288 1.07 6.18 2.15
C ASN A 288 0.70 7.05 0.93
N GLY A 289 -0.22 7.99 1.09
CA GLY A 289 -0.56 8.98 0.06
C GLY A 289 -1.61 8.55 -0.96
N TYR A 290 -2.23 7.37 -0.81
CA TYR A 290 -3.19 6.83 -1.78
C TYR A 290 -4.62 7.34 -1.59
N GLY A 291 -4.90 8.03 -0.49
CA GLY A 291 -6.17 8.70 -0.26
C GLY A 291 -6.01 10.15 0.19
N LYS A 292 -7.13 10.87 0.19
CA LYS A 292 -7.29 12.23 0.69
C LYS A 292 -7.06 12.28 2.20
N HIS A 293 -6.51 13.39 2.68
CA HIS A 293 -6.53 13.75 4.10
C HIS A 293 -7.96 13.70 4.64
N ILE A 294 -8.13 13.29 5.90
CA ILE A 294 -9.46 13.22 6.53
C ILE A 294 -9.53 14.21 7.67
N TYR A 295 -10.45 15.16 7.57
CA TYR A 295 -10.81 16.07 8.64
C TYR A 295 -12.23 15.75 9.12
N ILE A 296 -12.40 15.58 10.43
CA ILE A 296 -13.72 15.38 11.05
C ILE A 296 -14.05 16.60 11.88
N SER A 297 -15.15 17.25 11.52
CA SER A 297 -15.67 18.40 12.24
C SER A 297 -16.02 18.02 13.69
N LYS A 298 -15.59 18.85 14.63
CA LYS A 298 -15.84 18.63 16.07
C LYS A 298 -17.18 19.21 16.49
N GLU A 299 -17.71 20.15 15.72
CA GLU A 299 -18.98 20.78 16.00
C GLU A 299 -20.14 19.88 15.58
N ASN A 300 -21.07 19.69 16.51
CA ASN A 300 -22.27 18.94 16.26
C ASN A 300 -23.23 19.78 15.42
N ILE A 301 -23.59 19.30 14.23
CA ILE A 301 -24.59 19.94 13.36
C ILE A 301 -26.02 19.57 13.82
N LYS A 302 -26.27 19.67 15.13
CA LYS A 302 -27.52 19.21 15.76
C LYS A 302 -28.76 19.98 15.27
N ALA A 303 -28.61 21.20 14.75
CA ALA A 303 -29.75 21.96 14.26
C ALA A 303 -30.45 21.33 13.05
N LEU A 304 -29.79 20.42 12.33
CA LEU A 304 -30.40 19.64 11.24
C LEU A 304 -31.21 18.41 11.75
N GLU A 305 -31.32 18.18 13.07
CA GLU A 305 -32.15 17.11 13.63
C GLU A 305 -33.64 17.49 13.77
N LYS A 306 -34.54 16.51 13.59
CA LYS A 306 -36.01 16.67 13.58
C LYS A 306 -36.63 17.17 14.91
N LYS A 307 -35.91 17.08 16.05
CA LYS A 307 -36.51 17.13 17.41
C LYS A 307 -36.21 18.40 18.23
N GLN A 308 -35.64 19.46 17.64
CA GLN A 308 -35.29 20.66 18.41
C GLN A 308 -36.06 21.91 17.96
N ASP A 309 -36.56 22.67 18.93
CA ASP A 309 -37.11 24.03 18.81
C ASP A 309 -35.97 25.06 18.55
N LEU A 310 -35.15 24.82 17.52
CA LEU A 310 -34.14 25.79 17.08
C LEU A 310 -34.72 26.72 16.02
N THR A 311 -34.30 27.97 16.02
CA THR A 311 -34.74 28.98 15.05
C THR A 311 -34.25 28.61 13.64
N ASP A 312 -35.07 28.87 12.62
CA ASP A 312 -34.73 28.65 11.20
C ASP A 312 -33.37 29.25 10.80
N VAL A 313 -32.94 30.30 11.50
CA VAL A 313 -31.65 30.99 11.33
C VAL A 313 -30.44 30.07 11.59
N GLU A 314 -30.49 29.21 12.62
CA GLU A 314 -29.37 28.31 12.94
C GLU A 314 -29.18 27.21 11.88
N LYS A 315 -30.29 26.70 11.32
CA LYS A 315 -30.25 25.73 10.22
C LYS A 315 -29.63 26.32 8.95
N GLN A 316 -30.01 27.54 8.61
CA GLN A 316 -29.43 28.28 7.48
C GLN A 316 -27.94 28.55 7.69
N LYS A 317 -27.53 28.98 8.89
CA LYS A 317 -26.12 29.25 9.23
C LYS A 317 -25.24 28.03 8.99
N ILE A 318 -25.67 26.87 9.45
CA ILE A 318 -24.99 25.59 9.25
C ILE A 318 -24.78 25.26 7.76
N LEU A 319 -25.80 25.45 6.91
CA LEU A 319 -25.65 25.16 5.49
C LEU A 319 -24.78 26.17 4.79
N LEU A 320 -24.89 27.45 5.15
CA LEU A 320 -23.98 28.49 4.67
C LEU A 320 -22.54 28.19 5.08
N LYS A 321 -22.29 27.64 6.26
CA LYS A 321 -20.98 27.16 6.71
C LYS A 321 -20.40 26.13 5.73
N ILE A 322 -21.18 25.09 5.41
CA ILE A 322 -20.77 24.01 4.49
C ILE A 322 -20.59 24.53 3.05
N PHE A 323 -21.50 25.37 2.56
CA PHE A 323 -21.43 25.94 1.22
C PHE A 323 -20.30 26.94 1.04
N THR A 324 -19.96 27.68 2.10
CA THR A 324 -18.79 28.56 2.09
C THR A 324 -17.51 27.75 1.96
N LEU A 325 -17.38 26.66 2.73
CA LEU A 325 -16.25 25.75 2.58
C LEU A 325 -16.20 25.13 1.18
N GLN A 326 -17.33 24.66 0.64
CA GLN A 326 -17.41 24.11 -0.71
C GLN A 326 -16.99 25.13 -1.77
N ALA A 327 -17.47 26.37 -1.66
CA ALA A 327 -17.10 27.46 -2.56
C ALA A 327 -15.60 27.79 -2.48
N ALA A 328 -15.01 27.75 -1.29
CA ALA A 328 -13.56 27.94 -1.11
C ALA A 328 -12.76 26.84 -1.81
N ILE A 329 -13.14 25.57 -1.67
CA ILE A 329 -12.46 24.44 -2.35
C ILE A 329 -12.64 24.56 -3.87
N ASN A 330 -13.83 24.91 -4.36
CA ASN A 330 -14.09 25.10 -5.79
C ASN A 330 -13.27 26.27 -6.38
N LYS A 331 -13.05 27.34 -5.61
CA LYS A 331 -12.19 28.45 -6.03
C LYS A 331 -10.73 28.01 -6.18
N GLN A 332 -10.24 27.14 -5.30
CA GLN A 332 -8.90 26.53 -5.44
C GLN A 332 -8.79 25.63 -6.67
N PHE A 333 -9.83 24.83 -6.94
CA PHE A 333 -9.92 24.04 -8.16
C PHE A 333 -9.83 24.92 -9.40
N GLU A 334 -10.52 26.05 -9.43
CA GLU A 334 -10.47 26.99 -10.56
C GLU A 334 -9.06 27.55 -10.79
N GLU A 335 -8.31 27.89 -9.74
CA GLU A 335 -6.92 28.35 -9.85
C GLU A 335 -5.99 27.27 -10.41
N ILE A 336 -6.15 26.01 -9.99
CA ILE A 336 -5.39 24.89 -10.56
C ILE A 336 -5.77 24.66 -12.03
N ASN A 337 -7.07 24.70 -12.34
CA ASN A 337 -7.59 24.48 -13.68
C ASN A 337 -7.05 25.53 -14.68
N LYS A 338 -6.83 26.78 -14.24
CA LYS A 338 -6.18 27.83 -15.05
C LYS A 338 -4.74 27.48 -15.44
N ILE A 339 -4.05 26.68 -14.62
CA ILE A 339 -2.66 26.23 -14.86
C ILE A 339 -2.65 24.98 -15.74
N SER A 340 -3.50 23.99 -15.43
CA SER A 340 -3.65 22.78 -16.23
C SER A 340 -5.05 22.18 -16.08
N ASN A 341 -5.71 21.93 -17.22
CA ASN A 341 -7.06 21.39 -17.27
C ASN A 341 -7.16 19.90 -16.91
N ASP A 342 -6.03 19.19 -16.85
CA ASP A 342 -5.99 17.75 -16.62
C ASP A 342 -5.84 17.40 -15.12
N LEU A 343 -5.78 18.42 -14.24
CA LEU A 343 -5.50 18.27 -12.82
C LEU A 343 -6.75 18.33 -11.95
N TYR A 344 -6.94 17.26 -11.16
CA TYR A 344 -8.04 17.07 -10.22
C TYR A 344 -9.43 17.06 -10.86
N HIS A 345 -10.40 16.58 -10.08
CA HIS A 345 -11.80 16.64 -10.45
C HIS A 345 -12.51 17.74 -9.67
N LYS A 346 -13.54 18.35 -10.26
CA LYS A 346 -14.33 19.37 -9.56
C LYS A 346 -14.98 18.81 -8.27
N PRO A 347 -14.80 19.47 -7.11
CA PRO A 347 -15.32 19.05 -5.81
C PRO A 347 -16.83 18.75 -5.79
N LEU A 348 -17.21 17.73 -5.01
CA LEU A 348 -18.60 17.31 -4.81
C LEU A 348 -18.94 17.28 -3.30
N LEU A 349 -20.10 17.85 -2.95
CA LEU A 349 -20.72 17.68 -1.63
C LEU A 349 -21.63 16.46 -1.64
N LEU A 350 -21.35 15.49 -0.77
CA LEU A 350 -22.14 14.28 -0.60
C LEU A 350 -22.98 14.37 0.68
N THR A 351 -24.29 14.48 0.55
CA THR A 351 -25.22 14.53 1.70
C THR A 351 -25.95 13.20 1.88
N LEU A 352 -25.75 12.59 3.05
CA LEU A 352 -26.28 11.30 3.43
C LEU A 352 -27.33 11.47 4.54
N VAL A 353 -28.57 11.00 4.30
CA VAL A 353 -29.72 11.22 5.19
C VAL A 353 -30.42 9.92 5.62
N ASN A 354 -30.78 9.79 6.91
CA ASN A 354 -31.40 8.56 7.40
C ASN A 354 -32.85 8.32 6.89
N SER A 355 -33.66 9.35 6.69
CA SER A 355 -35.07 9.24 6.25
C SER A 355 -35.39 10.03 4.97
N VAL A 356 -36.29 9.49 4.12
CA VAL A 356 -36.68 10.07 2.81
C VAL A 356 -38.18 10.19 2.60
N ASN A 357 -38.93 9.08 2.72
CA ASN A 357 -40.37 9.00 2.39
C ASN A 357 -41.28 9.09 3.62
N THR A 358 -40.80 9.63 4.74
CA THR A 358 -41.61 9.87 5.95
C THR A 358 -42.13 11.30 5.96
N ASP A 359 -43.24 11.56 6.66
CA ASP A 359 -43.69 12.93 6.94
C ASP A 359 -42.58 13.68 7.72
N ASP A 360 -42.20 14.87 7.24
CA ASP A 360 -41.01 15.62 7.65
C ASP A 360 -39.74 14.75 7.65
N SER A 361 -39.27 14.37 6.46
CA SER A 361 -38.05 13.57 6.30
C SER A 361 -36.78 14.43 6.40
N ASP A 362 -35.67 13.82 6.80
CA ASP A 362 -34.37 14.49 6.91
C ASP A 362 -33.96 15.14 5.57
N LEU A 363 -34.25 14.44 4.46
CA LEU A 363 -33.97 14.94 3.12
C LEU A 363 -34.82 16.16 2.75
N GLU A 364 -36.09 16.17 3.12
CA GLU A 364 -37.00 17.29 2.84
C GLU A 364 -36.58 18.53 3.62
N ILE A 365 -36.21 18.38 4.89
CA ILE A 365 -35.73 19.49 5.73
C ILE A 365 -34.47 20.09 5.11
N PHE A 366 -33.50 19.24 4.75
CA PHE A 366 -32.29 19.68 4.09
C PHE A 366 -32.58 20.41 2.76
N PHE A 367 -33.46 19.86 1.92
CA PHE A 367 -33.84 20.46 0.64
C PHE A 367 -34.53 21.83 0.79
N LYS A 368 -35.46 21.97 1.75
CA LYS A 368 -36.13 23.26 2.02
C LYS A 368 -35.16 24.35 2.44
N GLU A 369 -34.13 24.00 3.21
CA GLU A 369 -33.12 24.98 3.61
C GLU A 369 -32.20 25.38 2.44
N ILE A 370 -31.88 24.45 1.52
CA ILE A 370 -31.22 24.77 0.24
C ILE A 370 -32.06 25.78 -0.56
N GLU A 371 -33.37 25.56 -0.65
CA GLU A 371 -34.30 26.45 -1.34
C GLU A 371 -34.28 27.86 -0.75
N LYS A 372 -34.30 27.99 0.59
CA LYS A 372 -34.23 29.31 1.24
C LYS A 372 -32.95 30.08 0.85
N ILE A 373 -31.81 29.38 0.77
CA ILE A 373 -30.53 29.98 0.33
C ILE A 373 -30.60 30.35 -1.17
N ALA A 374 -31.12 29.46 -2.02
CA ALA A 374 -31.27 29.74 -3.46
C ALA A 374 -32.13 30.99 -3.74
N LEU A 375 -33.22 31.18 -2.99
CA LEU A 375 -34.12 32.33 -3.10
C LEU A 375 -33.53 33.65 -2.59
N GLY A 376 -32.40 33.61 -1.87
CA GLY A 376 -31.76 34.82 -1.33
C GLY A 376 -32.24 35.20 0.06
N ASN A 377 -32.91 34.29 0.77
CA ASN A 377 -33.28 34.50 2.18
C ASN A 377 -32.08 34.33 3.14
N GLY A 378 -30.89 33.99 2.63
CA GLY A 378 -29.65 34.04 3.38
C GLY A 378 -29.22 35.49 3.60
N ASN A 379 -29.47 36.04 4.79
CA ASN A 379 -29.02 37.37 5.18
C ASN A 379 -27.48 37.41 5.19
N LYS A 380 -26.87 38.51 4.69
CA LYS A 380 -25.41 38.75 4.76
C LYS A 380 -24.86 38.56 6.17
N GLU A 381 -25.62 38.95 7.19
CA GLU A 381 -25.22 38.76 8.60
C GLU A 381 -25.08 37.28 9.00
N ILE A 382 -25.92 36.40 8.44
CA ILE A 382 -25.85 34.96 8.73
C ILE A 382 -24.63 34.35 8.04
N LEU A 383 -24.31 34.82 6.81
CA LEU A 383 -23.11 34.40 6.10
C LEU A 383 -21.84 34.79 6.86
N GLU A 384 -21.72 36.03 7.34
CA GLU A 384 -20.54 36.46 8.09
C GLU A 384 -20.35 35.65 9.37
N LYS A 385 -21.43 35.38 10.12
CA LYS A 385 -21.35 34.47 11.28
C LYS A 385 -20.93 33.05 10.89
N ALA A 386 -21.44 32.53 9.78
CA ALA A 386 -21.06 31.21 9.29
C ALA A 386 -19.57 31.13 8.90
N LYS A 387 -19.01 32.19 8.32
CA LYS A 387 -17.57 32.32 8.04
C LYS A 387 -16.74 32.35 9.32
N GLU A 388 -17.13 33.18 10.29
CA GLU A 388 -16.44 33.28 11.58
C GLU A 388 -16.38 31.92 12.28
N GLU A 389 -17.49 31.17 12.31
CA GLU A 389 -17.57 29.83 12.92
C GLU A 389 -16.69 28.80 12.20
N ILE A 390 -16.72 28.72 10.86
CA ILE A 390 -15.86 27.76 10.14
C ILE A 390 -14.38 28.11 10.25
N ILE A 391 -14.03 29.40 10.20
CA ILE A 391 -12.64 29.84 10.37
C ILE A 391 -12.17 29.46 11.77
N ALA A 392 -12.93 29.80 12.82
CA ALA A 392 -12.59 29.46 14.19
C ALA A 392 -12.39 27.94 14.38
N GLU A 393 -13.23 27.12 13.75
CA GLU A 393 -13.10 25.67 13.80
C GLU A 393 -11.81 25.18 13.12
N LEU A 394 -11.55 25.64 11.89
CA LEU A 394 -10.39 25.23 11.08
C LEU A 394 -9.06 25.79 11.58
N SER A 395 -9.06 26.95 12.26
CA SER A 395 -7.88 27.58 12.85
C SER A 395 -7.52 27.04 14.24
N SER A 396 -8.38 26.21 14.84
CA SER A 396 -8.10 25.68 16.18
C SER A 396 -6.87 24.78 16.19
N ASN A 397 -6.05 24.83 17.26
CA ASN A 397 -4.90 23.90 17.43
C ASN A 397 -5.31 22.41 17.40
N GLU A 398 -6.60 22.19 17.62
CA GLU A 398 -7.30 20.93 17.64
C GLU A 398 -7.79 20.46 16.25
N ALA A 399 -7.70 21.29 15.21
CA ALA A 399 -8.02 20.97 13.82
C ALA A 399 -6.84 20.26 13.14
N LYS A 400 -6.72 18.97 13.43
CA LYS A 400 -5.72 18.08 12.83
C LYS A 400 -6.42 17.05 11.94
N PHE A 401 -5.68 16.54 10.96
CA PHE A 401 -6.14 15.38 10.22
C PHE A 401 -6.13 14.13 11.12
N GLU A 402 -7.07 13.21 10.91
CA GLU A 402 -7.28 12.10 11.85
C GLU A 402 -6.12 11.09 11.85
N PHE A 403 -5.44 10.87 10.73
CA PHE A 403 -4.37 9.86 10.61
C PHE A 403 -2.96 10.44 10.49
N GLU A 404 -2.83 11.77 10.45
CA GLU A 404 -1.58 12.49 10.22
C GLU A 404 -1.46 13.60 11.26
N GLU A 405 -0.26 13.87 11.79
CA GLU A 405 -0.07 14.97 12.75
C GLU A 405 -0.07 16.38 12.12
N LYS A 406 -0.39 16.45 10.82
CA LYS A 406 -0.42 17.68 10.03
C LYS A 406 -1.68 18.52 10.36
N GLN A 407 -1.49 19.83 10.51
CA GLN A 407 -2.56 20.82 10.63
C GLN A 407 -3.01 21.33 9.25
N LEU A 408 -4.23 21.86 9.18
CA LEU A 408 -4.70 22.54 7.97
C LEU A 408 -3.91 23.83 7.70
N ASN A 409 -3.65 24.09 6.43
CA ASN A 409 -3.02 25.30 5.94
C ASN A 409 -3.91 26.53 6.18
N GLN A 410 -3.28 27.65 6.54
CA GLN A 410 -3.94 28.92 6.77
C GLN A 410 -4.53 29.55 5.48
N ASN A 411 -4.03 29.18 4.29
CA ASN A 411 -4.51 29.71 3.01
C ASN A 411 -6.05 29.57 2.84
N LEU A 412 -6.63 28.43 3.28
CA LEU A 412 -8.07 28.20 3.19
C LEU A 412 -8.89 29.23 3.98
N GLN A 413 -8.35 29.75 5.08
CA GLN A 413 -9.02 30.72 5.94
C GLN A 413 -9.12 32.08 5.25
N GLU A 414 -8.04 32.53 4.61
CA GLU A 414 -8.02 33.78 3.84
C GLU A 414 -9.02 33.75 2.69
N ILE A 415 -9.14 32.59 2.03
CA ILE A 415 -10.11 32.40 0.94
C ILE A 415 -11.53 32.49 1.49
N ILE A 416 -11.85 31.77 2.57
CA ILE A 416 -13.18 31.77 3.19
C ILE A 416 -13.61 33.19 3.59
N GLN A 417 -12.71 33.95 4.20
CA GLN A 417 -12.99 35.32 4.64
C GLN A 417 -13.41 36.23 3.48
N ASN A 418 -12.75 36.06 2.32
CA ASN A 418 -12.95 36.88 1.13
C ASN A 418 -14.14 36.45 0.23
N LEU A 419 -14.83 35.36 0.55
CA LEU A 419 -15.98 34.89 -0.25
C LEU A 419 -17.23 35.72 0.01
N ASN A 420 -17.98 36.03 -1.04
CA ASN A 420 -19.27 36.70 -0.94
C ASN A 420 -20.41 35.72 -1.23
N TYR A 421 -21.64 36.15 -0.94
CA TYR A 421 -22.84 35.34 -1.24
C TYR A 421 -22.95 35.00 -2.75
N SER A 422 -22.52 35.92 -3.63
CA SER A 422 -22.46 35.69 -5.07
C SER A 422 -21.52 34.55 -5.45
N ASP A 423 -20.42 34.37 -4.70
CA ASP A 423 -19.46 33.30 -4.95
C ASP A 423 -20.07 31.94 -4.56
N ILE A 424 -20.86 31.89 -3.49
CA ILE A 424 -21.63 30.69 -3.13
C ILE A 424 -22.62 30.33 -4.24
N LEU A 425 -23.36 31.31 -4.78
CA LEU A 425 -24.27 31.08 -5.89
C LEU A 425 -23.53 30.55 -7.14
N SER A 426 -22.36 31.12 -7.45
CA SER A 426 -21.55 30.72 -8.60
C SER A 426 -20.98 29.30 -8.42
N TYR A 427 -20.27 29.05 -7.32
CA TYR A 427 -19.54 27.80 -7.12
C TYR A 427 -20.39 26.63 -6.65
N VAL A 428 -21.52 26.87 -5.96
CA VAL A 428 -22.38 25.80 -5.43
C VAL A 428 -23.64 25.63 -6.28
N PHE A 429 -24.28 26.71 -6.72
CA PHE A 429 -25.55 26.67 -7.45
C PHE A 429 -25.40 26.86 -8.97
N ASN A 430 -24.18 27.05 -9.48
CA ASN A 430 -23.87 27.34 -10.88
C ASN A 430 -24.67 28.54 -11.43
N SER A 431 -24.91 29.58 -10.62
CA SER A 431 -25.70 30.76 -11.01
C SER A 431 -25.08 32.06 -10.54
N SER A 432 -25.27 33.13 -11.31
CA SER A 432 -24.86 34.49 -10.93
C SER A 432 -25.85 35.20 -10.02
N THR A 433 -27.12 34.75 -9.97
CA THR A 433 -28.20 35.41 -9.23
C THR A 433 -29.16 34.42 -8.60
N ASN A 434 -29.80 34.84 -7.50
CA ASN A 434 -30.85 34.07 -6.84
C ASN A 434 -32.01 33.73 -7.78
N GLY A 435 -32.64 32.59 -7.55
CA GLY A 435 -33.72 32.10 -8.39
C GLY A 435 -34.53 31.00 -7.73
N LYS A 436 -35.71 30.72 -8.27
CA LYS A 436 -36.50 29.55 -7.89
C LYS A 436 -35.82 28.27 -8.38
N ILE A 437 -35.99 27.17 -7.65
CA ILE A 437 -35.49 25.86 -8.06
C ILE A 437 -36.48 25.24 -9.06
N GLU A 438 -35.98 24.82 -10.21
CA GLU A 438 -36.68 23.99 -11.20
C GLU A 438 -36.21 22.54 -11.08
N VAL A 439 -37.13 21.59 -11.28
CA VAL A 439 -36.88 20.16 -11.14
C VAL A 439 -36.86 19.51 -12.52
N LEU A 440 -35.73 18.92 -12.90
CA LEU A 440 -35.64 18.12 -14.12
C LEU A 440 -35.87 16.64 -13.80
N LYS A 441 -36.72 16.00 -14.59
CA LYS A 441 -37.05 14.58 -14.48
C LYS A 441 -36.76 13.85 -15.80
N ILE A 442 -36.13 12.69 -15.68
CA ILE A 442 -35.97 11.75 -16.80
C ILE A 442 -37.16 10.77 -16.78
N PRO A 443 -38.04 10.74 -17.79
CA PRO A 443 -39.27 9.94 -17.74
C PRO A 443 -39.07 8.44 -17.48
N SER A 444 -37.99 7.86 -18.02
CA SER A 444 -37.64 6.44 -17.87
C SER A 444 -37.00 6.11 -16.53
N ASN A 445 -36.56 7.10 -15.74
CA ASN A 445 -35.83 6.91 -14.49
C ASN A 445 -36.72 7.29 -13.28
N LYS A 446 -36.97 6.31 -12.40
CA LYS A 446 -37.77 6.50 -11.17
C LYS A 446 -36.95 6.75 -9.92
N GLN A 447 -35.62 6.90 -10.05
CA GLN A 447 -34.71 7.00 -8.91
C GLN A 447 -34.00 8.35 -8.81
N GLU A 448 -34.07 9.20 -9.83
CA GLU A 448 -33.28 10.43 -9.92
C GLU A 448 -34.17 11.67 -10.10
N LEU A 449 -33.83 12.73 -9.36
CA LEU A 449 -34.37 14.07 -9.52
C LEU A 449 -33.22 15.07 -9.56
N ILE A 450 -33.24 15.97 -10.54
CA ILE A 450 -32.16 16.91 -10.79
C ILE A 450 -32.68 18.32 -10.55
N PHE A 451 -31.86 19.17 -9.95
CA PHE A 451 -32.26 20.53 -9.58
C PHE A 451 -31.35 21.55 -10.27
N LYS A 452 -31.99 22.58 -10.84
CA LYS A 452 -31.32 23.77 -11.37
C LYS A 452 -32.03 25.02 -10.87
N LEU A 453 -31.38 26.17 -10.95
CA LEU A 453 -32.05 27.45 -10.71
C LEU A 453 -32.68 27.94 -12.02
N ALA A 454 -33.84 28.59 -11.95
CA ALA A 454 -34.46 29.25 -13.11
C ALA A 454 -33.55 30.31 -13.76
N THR A 455 -32.57 30.82 -12.99
CA THR A 455 -31.56 31.78 -13.44
C THR A 455 -30.29 31.14 -14.02
N SER A 456 -30.25 29.81 -14.16
CA SER A 456 -29.11 29.08 -14.74
C SER A 456 -29.55 27.96 -15.67
N ASP A 457 -28.80 27.77 -16.74
CA ASP A 457 -28.98 26.65 -17.66
C ASP A 457 -28.33 25.35 -17.14
N ARG A 458 -27.48 25.44 -16.11
CA ARG A 458 -26.73 24.30 -15.56
C ARG A 458 -27.37 23.78 -14.27
N PRO A 459 -27.56 22.47 -14.12
CA PRO A 459 -28.01 21.89 -12.86
C PRO A 459 -26.93 22.01 -11.79
N PHE A 460 -27.32 22.01 -10.52
CA PHE A 460 -26.37 22.09 -9.41
C PHE A 460 -26.48 20.92 -8.43
N ALA A 461 -27.65 20.28 -8.34
CA ALA A 461 -27.87 19.18 -7.40
C ALA A 461 -28.56 17.98 -8.05
N LEU A 462 -28.19 16.80 -7.57
CA LEU A 462 -28.80 15.51 -7.92
C LEU A 462 -29.27 14.82 -6.65
N MET A 463 -30.53 14.39 -6.65
CA MET A 463 -31.10 13.55 -5.61
C MET A 463 -31.36 12.16 -6.14
N LYS A 464 -30.86 11.15 -5.42
CA LYS A 464 -31.07 9.73 -5.74
C LYS A 464 -31.72 8.98 -4.58
N ILE A 465 -32.92 8.47 -4.83
CA ILE A 465 -33.75 7.76 -3.85
C ILE A 465 -34.42 6.53 -4.50
N GLY A 466 -34.95 5.61 -3.69
CA GLY A 466 -35.50 4.34 -4.19
C GLY A 466 -36.68 4.52 -5.15
N ASP A 467 -37.58 5.45 -4.85
CA ASP A 467 -38.72 5.81 -5.70
C ASP A 467 -39.05 7.30 -5.52
N ILE A 468 -38.98 8.07 -6.61
CA ILE A 468 -39.26 9.52 -6.63
C ILE A 468 -40.76 9.85 -6.70
N THR A 469 -41.62 8.87 -6.93
CA THR A 469 -43.06 9.08 -7.20
C THR A 469 -43.77 9.79 -6.05
N GLU A 470 -43.49 9.40 -4.80
CA GLU A 470 -44.08 10.06 -3.62
C GLU A 470 -43.53 11.48 -3.43
N TRP A 471 -42.24 11.69 -3.69
CA TRP A 471 -41.61 13.00 -3.60
C TRP A 471 -42.22 13.99 -4.57
N ILE A 472 -42.42 13.58 -5.83
CA ILE A 472 -43.09 14.41 -6.85
C ILE A 472 -44.52 14.79 -6.41
N LYS A 473 -45.31 13.81 -5.95
CA LYS A 473 -46.74 14.00 -5.63
C LYS A 473 -47.04 14.70 -4.31
N LYS A 474 -46.15 14.60 -3.32
CA LYS A 474 -46.42 15.09 -1.95
C LYS A 474 -45.53 16.27 -1.58
N LYS A 475 -44.30 16.33 -2.10
CA LYS A 475 -43.27 17.28 -1.66
C LYS A 475 -42.95 18.35 -2.71
N LEU A 476 -43.09 18.04 -4.00
CA LEU A 476 -42.72 18.95 -5.10
C LEU A 476 -43.92 19.56 -5.86
N ASN A 477 -45.12 19.58 -5.27
CA ASN A 477 -46.34 20.07 -5.95
C ASN A 477 -46.30 21.55 -6.37
N ASN A 478 -45.45 22.34 -5.72
CA ASN A 478 -45.33 23.78 -5.96
C ASN A 478 -44.13 24.15 -6.86
N TYR A 479 -43.43 23.15 -7.42
CA TYR A 479 -42.23 23.37 -8.24
C TYR A 479 -42.53 23.13 -9.71
N GLU A 480 -41.79 23.83 -10.57
CA GLU A 480 -41.84 23.60 -12.01
C GLU A 480 -41.06 22.33 -12.35
N ILE A 481 -41.76 21.32 -12.90
CA ILE A 481 -41.17 20.03 -13.28
C ILE A 481 -41.03 20.00 -14.80
N ILE A 482 -39.79 19.91 -15.28
CA ILE A 482 -39.44 19.82 -16.69
C ILE A 482 -39.01 18.39 -17.00
N GLU A 483 -39.68 17.75 -17.97
CA GLU A 483 -39.28 16.41 -18.42
C GLU A 483 -38.23 16.52 -19.54
N LYS A 484 -37.06 15.91 -19.31
CA LYS A 484 -35.96 15.87 -20.27
C LYS A 484 -35.92 14.49 -20.93
N PHE A 485 -36.01 14.44 -22.26
CA PHE A 485 -35.93 13.20 -23.04
C PHE A 485 -34.47 12.78 -23.28
N ASP A 486 -33.69 12.65 -22.20
CA ASP A 486 -32.37 12.01 -22.22
C ASP A 486 -32.51 10.58 -21.67
N ASN A 487 -31.92 9.59 -22.34
CA ASN A 487 -31.98 8.18 -21.92
C ASN A 487 -30.87 7.78 -20.93
N GLU A 488 -29.96 8.70 -20.58
CA GLU A 488 -28.80 8.40 -19.74
C GLU A 488 -29.00 8.86 -18.28
N SER A 489 -28.62 8.00 -17.33
CA SER A 489 -28.61 8.31 -15.90
C SER A 489 -27.47 9.28 -15.58
N ILE A 490 -27.82 10.46 -15.04
CA ILE A 490 -26.82 11.47 -14.61
C ILE A 490 -26.00 10.90 -13.45
N PHE A 491 -26.62 10.12 -12.57
CA PHE A 491 -25.91 9.47 -11.47
C PHE A 491 -24.81 8.51 -11.96
N ARG A 492 -25.06 7.71 -13.00
CA ARG A 492 -24.04 6.82 -13.58
C ARG A 492 -22.90 7.60 -14.24
N ASN A 493 -23.19 8.80 -14.75
CA ASN A 493 -22.23 9.65 -15.43
C ASN A 493 -21.65 10.77 -14.54
N ILE A 494 -21.76 10.64 -13.20
CA ILE A 494 -21.42 11.71 -12.25
C ILE A 494 -19.95 12.15 -12.32
N ASN A 495 -19.04 11.27 -12.74
CA ASN A 495 -17.62 11.61 -12.87
C ASN A 495 -17.32 12.49 -14.09
N ASN A 496 -18.13 12.39 -15.14
CA ASN A 496 -17.96 13.19 -16.36
C ASN A 496 -18.87 14.43 -16.36
N ASN A 497 -19.78 14.56 -15.37
CA ASN A 497 -20.69 15.70 -15.25
C ASN A 497 -20.27 16.60 -14.09
N GLU A 498 -19.49 17.63 -14.40
CA GLU A 498 -18.97 18.61 -13.42
C GLU A 498 -20.02 19.62 -12.94
N ASP A 499 -21.19 19.68 -13.56
CA ASP A 499 -22.23 20.64 -13.17
C ASP A 499 -22.83 20.27 -11.81
N ILE A 500 -22.96 18.98 -11.50
CA ILE A 500 -23.49 18.57 -10.20
C ILE A 500 -22.49 18.86 -9.09
N SER A 501 -22.81 19.83 -8.24
CA SER A 501 -22.03 20.23 -7.06
C SER A 501 -22.54 19.56 -5.78
N ILE A 502 -23.82 19.18 -5.72
CA ILE A 502 -24.44 18.54 -4.54
C ILE A 502 -25.07 17.21 -4.95
N LEU A 503 -24.70 16.14 -4.26
CA LEU A 503 -25.29 14.82 -4.43
C LEU A 503 -25.92 14.37 -3.11
N MET A 504 -27.22 14.10 -3.11
CA MET A 504 -27.97 13.79 -1.89
C MET A 504 -28.83 12.52 -2.01
N GLY A 505 -28.86 11.74 -0.93
CA GLY A 505 -29.61 10.47 -0.92
C GLY A 505 -29.55 9.72 0.41
N SER A 506 -30.20 8.56 0.46
CA SER A 506 -30.36 7.74 1.69
C SER A 506 -29.80 6.31 1.56
N ARG A 507 -30.45 5.32 2.21
CA ARG A 507 -29.97 3.93 2.31
C ARG A 507 -29.68 3.23 0.98
N SER A 508 -30.50 3.46 -0.04
CA SER A 508 -30.26 2.91 -1.39
C SER A 508 -29.07 3.56 -2.12
N PHE A 509 -28.62 4.70 -1.61
CA PHE A 509 -27.57 5.53 -2.19
C PHE A 509 -26.19 5.24 -1.55
N TYR A 510 -26.12 4.93 -0.26
CA TYR A 510 -24.85 4.77 0.51
C TYR A 510 -23.81 3.84 -0.12
N GLU A 511 -24.26 2.80 -0.81
CA GLU A 511 -23.36 1.77 -1.32
C GLU A 511 -23.23 1.77 -2.86
N GLY A 512 -23.97 2.62 -3.57
CA GLY A 512 -24.09 2.58 -5.03
C GLY A 512 -23.35 3.67 -5.80
N TRP A 513 -22.70 4.61 -5.11
CA TRP A 513 -21.95 5.70 -5.75
C TRP A 513 -20.46 5.36 -5.90
N ASP A 514 -19.90 5.76 -7.04
CA ASP A 514 -18.51 5.49 -7.43
C ASP A 514 -17.89 6.75 -8.03
N SER A 515 -17.26 7.59 -7.20
CA SER A 515 -16.71 8.89 -7.63
C SER A 515 -15.46 9.29 -6.83
N ASN A 516 -14.52 9.97 -7.49
CA ASN A 516 -13.31 10.54 -6.86
C ASN A 516 -13.49 12.03 -6.47
N ARG A 517 -14.64 12.62 -6.84
CA ARG A 517 -15.00 14.02 -6.62
C ARG A 517 -15.38 14.42 -5.19
N PRO A 518 -15.83 13.54 -4.28
CA PRO A 518 -16.24 13.98 -2.95
C PRO A 518 -15.11 14.63 -2.17
N ASN A 519 -15.32 15.88 -1.75
CA ASN A 519 -14.44 16.60 -0.82
C ASN A 519 -15.15 16.95 0.48
N ILE A 520 -16.48 16.90 0.50
CA ILE A 520 -17.28 17.09 1.70
C ILE A 520 -18.30 15.96 1.82
N ILE A 521 -18.40 15.34 2.99
CA ILE A 521 -19.48 14.40 3.33
C ILE A 521 -20.28 14.95 4.51
N LEU A 522 -21.59 15.05 4.36
CA LEU A 522 -22.51 15.48 5.41
C LEU A 522 -23.42 14.32 5.83
N PHE A 523 -23.31 13.89 7.09
CA PHE A 523 -24.17 12.87 7.70
C PHE A 523 -25.31 13.49 8.52
N ILE A 524 -26.55 13.34 8.06
CA ILE A 524 -27.74 13.85 8.76
C ILE A 524 -28.49 12.70 9.42
N ASN A 525 -28.54 12.70 10.76
CA ASN A 525 -29.23 11.70 11.58
C ASN A 525 -28.75 10.26 11.38
N ILE A 526 -27.52 10.07 10.91
CA ILE A 526 -26.84 8.79 10.75
C ILE A 526 -25.86 8.60 11.91
N GLY A 527 -25.78 7.39 12.48
CA GLY A 527 -24.74 7.07 13.47
C GLY A 527 -25.15 6.35 14.75
N LYS A 528 -26.38 5.82 14.88
CA LYS A 528 -26.76 4.96 16.03
C LYS A 528 -26.87 3.49 15.63
N GLY A 529 -26.09 2.63 16.28
CA GLY A 529 -26.07 1.17 16.08
C GLY A 529 -24.84 0.66 15.35
N THR A 530 -24.58 -0.65 15.44
CA THR A 530 -23.44 -1.34 14.79
C THR A 530 -23.46 -1.19 13.26
N ASP A 531 -24.65 -1.21 12.66
CA ASP A 531 -24.80 -1.07 11.21
C ASP A 531 -24.45 0.35 10.75
N ALA A 532 -24.82 1.37 11.54
CA ALA A 532 -24.49 2.77 11.25
C ALA A 532 -22.98 3.04 11.23
N LYS A 533 -22.20 2.39 12.11
CA LYS A 533 -20.73 2.48 12.11
C LYS A 533 -20.15 1.97 10.78
N LYS A 534 -20.61 0.80 10.31
CA LYS A 534 -20.18 0.22 9.03
C LYS A 534 -20.47 1.15 7.85
N PHE A 535 -21.64 1.80 7.83
CA PHE A 535 -22.02 2.71 6.73
C PHE A 535 -21.18 3.98 6.68
N VAL A 536 -20.92 4.60 7.83
CA VAL A 536 -20.06 5.78 7.93
C VAL A 536 -18.66 5.45 7.39
N LEU A 537 -18.09 4.33 7.83
CA LEU A 537 -16.77 3.88 7.40
C LEU A 537 -16.68 3.63 5.90
N GLN A 538 -17.69 3.01 5.30
CA GLN A 538 -17.71 2.77 3.86
C GLN A 538 -17.82 4.07 3.06
N SER A 539 -18.65 5.00 3.53
CA SER A 539 -18.86 6.28 2.86
C SER A 539 -17.59 7.12 2.90
N ILE A 540 -16.91 7.18 4.06
CA ILE A 540 -15.59 7.82 4.19
C ILE A 540 -14.58 7.09 3.29
N GLY A 541 -14.49 5.77 3.36
CA GLY A 541 -13.57 4.97 2.54
C GLY A 541 -13.74 5.14 1.04
N ARG A 542 -14.95 5.43 0.55
CA ARG A 542 -15.19 5.79 -0.86
C ARG A 542 -14.84 7.26 -1.14
N GLY A 543 -15.10 8.17 -0.19
CA GLY A 543 -14.87 9.61 -0.35
C GLY A 543 -13.41 10.01 -0.33
N VAL A 544 -12.55 9.20 0.30
CA VAL A 544 -11.11 9.48 0.38
C VAL A 544 -10.35 9.19 -0.90
N ARG A 545 -11.01 8.70 -1.96
CA ARG A 545 -10.31 8.40 -3.21
C ARG A 545 -9.77 9.67 -3.82
N ILE A 546 -8.53 9.59 -4.30
CA ILE A 546 -7.83 10.71 -4.91
C ILE A 546 -7.30 10.29 -6.27
N GLU A 547 -7.32 11.23 -7.21
CA GLU A 547 -6.80 11.07 -8.56
C GLU A 547 -6.45 12.46 -9.10
N PRO A 548 -5.24 12.98 -8.81
CA PRO A 548 -4.83 14.29 -9.31
C PRO A 548 -4.59 14.29 -10.82
N LEU A 549 -4.13 13.16 -11.38
CA LEU A 549 -3.98 12.94 -12.81
C LEU A 549 -4.73 11.66 -13.22
N PRO A 550 -5.20 11.53 -14.47
CA PRO A 550 -5.86 10.33 -14.95
C PRO A 550 -5.06 9.05 -14.67
N ASN A 551 -5.71 8.07 -14.04
CA ASN A 551 -5.15 6.79 -13.59
C ASN A 551 -4.04 6.88 -12.52
N LYS A 552 -3.75 8.07 -11.97
CA LYS A 552 -2.74 8.28 -10.92
C LYS A 552 -3.40 8.51 -9.57
N ARG A 553 -3.54 7.44 -8.79
CA ARG A 553 -4.26 7.45 -7.50
C ARG A 553 -3.34 7.72 -6.29
N LYS A 554 -2.59 8.82 -6.34
CA LYS A 554 -1.69 9.23 -5.26
C LYS A 554 -1.63 10.75 -5.18
N ARG A 555 -1.47 11.30 -3.98
CA ARG A 555 -1.34 12.75 -3.76
C ARG A 555 -0.21 13.37 -4.61
N ALA A 556 -0.40 14.59 -5.08
CA ALA A 556 0.45 15.27 -6.05
C ALA A 556 1.92 15.36 -5.62
N VAL A 557 2.20 15.53 -4.33
CA VAL A 557 3.59 15.55 -3.81
C VAL A 557 4.34 14.24 -4.11
N TYR A 558 3.66 13.09 -4.04
CA TYR A 558 4.28 11.80 -4.38
C TYR A 558 4.47 11.64 -5.89
N LEU A 559 3.52 12.15 -6.68
CA LEU A 559 3.63 12.14 -8.14
C LEU A 559 4.80 13.03 -8.59
N TYR A 560 4.97 14.21 -7.98
CA TYR A 560 6.12 15.08 -8.18
C TYR A 560 7.45 14.38 -7.82
N ASN A 561 7.54 13.76 -6.63
CA ASN A 561 8.74 13.04 -6.20
C ASN A 561 9.11 11.88 -7.14
N ASN A 562 8.10 11.29 -7.80
CA ASN A 562 8.28 10.23 -8.80
C ASN A 562 8.48 10.75 -10.24
N GLN A 563 8.59 12.07 -10.44
CA GLN A 563 8.73 12.71 -11.76
C GLN A 563 7.53 12.46 -12.69
N GLU A 564 6.34 12.26 -12.13
CA GLU A 564 5.08 12.07 -12.85
C GLU A 564 4.32 13.40 -13.07
N ILE A 565 4.70 14.46 -12.33
CA ILE A 565 4.24 15.85 -12.52
C ILE A 565 5.48 16.72 -12.72
N ASP A 566 5.44 17.58 -13.74
CA ASP A 566 6.53 18.54 -14.01
C ASP A 566 6.73 19.50 -12.84
N LYS A 567 7.99 19.84 -12.57
CA LYS A 567 8.37 20.73 -11.47
C LYS A 567 7.67 22.08 -11.55
N ASP A 568 7.63 22.70 -12.73
CA ASP A 568 7.01 24.02 -12.91
C ASP A 568 5.50 23.99 -12.64
N ILE A 569 4.82 22.90 -13.03
CA ILE A 569 3.40 22.72 -12.73
C ILE A 569 3.23 22.59 -11.22
N PHE A 570 3.97 21.70 -10.58
CA PHE A 570 3.86 21.44 -9.14
C PHE A 570 4.11 22.70 -8.30
N GLU A 571 5.17 23.46 -8.60
CA GLU A 571 5.51 24.69 -7.89
C GLU A 571 4.40 25.75 -7.98
N ASN A 572 3.65 25.80 -9.10
CA ASN A 572 2.53 26.72 -9.28
C ASN A 572 1.23 26.25 -8.61
N ILE A 573 1.06 24.94 -8.37
CA ILE A 573 -0.17 24.40 -7.76
C ILE A 573 -0.06 24.09 -6.26
N LYS A 574 1.16 23.93 -5.73
CA LYS A 574 1.42 23.39 -4.37
C LYS A 574 0.67 24.10 -3.24
N ASP A 575 0.39 25.39 -3.40
CA ASP A 575 -0.30 26.19 -2.39
C ASP A 575 -1.83 26.04 -2.43
N TYR A 576 -2.36 25.44 -3.50
CA TYR A 576 -3.79 25.25 -3.77
C TYR A 576 -4.29 23.81 -3.60
N ILE A 577 -3.38 22.81 -3.54
CA ILE A 577 -3.78 21.39 -3.58
C ILE A 577 -4.43 20.88 -2.29
N GLU A 578 -4.03 21.37 -1.11
CA GLU A 578 -4.40 20.74 0.16
C GLU A 578 -5.92 20.59 0.37
N PRO A 579 -6.77 21.60 0.08
CA PRO A 579 -8.22 21.45 0.21
C PRO A 579 -8.82 20.43 -0.78
N LEU A 580 -8.21 20.26 -1.96
CA LEU A 580 -8.63 19.29 -2.98
C LEU A 580 -8.18 17.87 -2.66
N GLU A 581 -7.05 17.75 -1.96
CA GLU A 581 -6.55 16.49 -1.40
C GLU A 581 -7.15 16.19 -0.02
N SER A 582 -8.17 16.93 0.43
CA SER A 582 -8.82 16.77 1.74
C SER A 582 -10.29 16.39 1.63
N LEU A 583 -10.73 15.49 2.51
CA LEU A 583 -12.12 15.10 2.74
C LEU A 583 -12.59 15.65 4.10
N PHE A 584 -13.53 16.59 4.05
CA PHE A 584 -14.15 17.19 5.21
C PHE A 584 -15.44 16.44 5.57
N VAL A 585 -15.49 15.87 6.77
CA VAL A 585 -16.61 15.07 7.23
C VAL A 585 -17.37 15.81 8.33
N PHE A 586 -18.65 16.03 8.09
CA PHE A 586 -19.58 16.70 8.99
C PHE A 586 -20.72 15.77 9.38
N GLY A 587 -21.29 15.95 10.57
CA GLY A 587 -22.51 15.24 10.92
C GLY A 587 -23.28 15.79 12.11
N THR A 588 -24.54 15.37 12.23
CA THR A 588 -25.41 15.77 13.36
C THR A 588 -24.93 15.20 14.70
N LYS A 589 -24.11 14.14 14.67
CA LYS A 589 -23.50 13.48 15.84
C LYS A 589 -21.99 13.30 15.65
N ALA A 590 -21.24 14.40 15.80
CA ALA A 590 -19.78 14.43 15.67
C ALA A 590 -19.08 13.42 16.60
N ASP A 591 -19.57 13.25 17.83
CA ASP A 591 -18.98 12.31 18.81
C ASP A 591 -19.02 10.86 18.31
N ASN A 592 -20.10 10.46 17.62
CA ASN A 592 -20.21 9.12 17.05
C ASN A 592 -19.27 8.92 15.85
N LEU A 593 -19.05 9.97 15.04
CA LEU A 593 -18.11 9.93 13.93
C LEU A 593 -16.67 9.78 14.45
N LYS A 594 -16.32 10.53 15.51
CA LYS A 594 -15.04 10.40 16.20
C LYS A 594 -14.83 9.02 16.77
N GLU A 595 -15.78 8.46 17.53
CA GLU A 595 -15.67 7.10 18.08
C GLU A 595 -15.42 6.05 16.98
N VAL A 596 -16.11 6.19 15.84
CA VAL A 596 -15.96 5.30 14.68
C VAL A 596 -14.56 5.39 14.08
N VAL A 597 -14.00 6.58 13.96
CA VAL A 597 -12.65 6.78 13.41
C VAL A 597 -11.56 6.48 14.43
N GLU A 598 -11.77 6.76 15.72
CA GLU A 598 -10.89 6.35 16.81
C GLU A 598 -10.78 4.83 16.92
N THR A 599 -11.86 4.08 16.66
CA THR A 599 -11.79 2.61 16.61
C THR A 599 -10.79 2.14 15.55
N LEU A 600 -10.73 2.82 14.38
CA LEU A 600 -9.71 2.55 13.35
C LEU A 600 -8.30 3.00 13.75
N LYS A 601 -8.17 4.01 14.61
CA LYS A 601 -6.87 4.43 15.15
C LYS A 601 -6.38 3.47 16.24
N GLN A 602 -7.26 2.95 17.09
CA GLN A 602 -6.93 1.99 18.16
C GLN A 602 -6.50 0.62 17.62
N GLU A 603 -6.85 0.35 16.36
CA GLU A 603 -6.29 -0.75 15.57
C GLU A 603 -4.83 -0.51 15.13
N LYS A 604 -4.20 0.61 15.51
CA LYS A 604 -2.75 0.80 15.52
C LYS A 604 -2.17 0.24 16.83
N PRO A 605 -1.49 -0.91 16.83
CA PRO A 605 -0.59 -1.26 17.91
C PRO A 605 0.67 -0.38 17.90
N GLU A 606 0.99 0.27 16.78
CA GLU A 606 2.29 0.89 16.52
C GLU A 606 2.26 2.43 16.59
N VAL A 607 3.24 3.00 17.30
CA VAL A 607 3.53 4.42 17.44
C VAL A 607 4.81 4.73 16.67
N LEU A 608 4.76 5.79 15.87
CA LEU A 608 5.91 6.29 15.14
C LEU A 608 6.93 6.92 16.11
N LEU A 609 8.21 6.53 15.97
CA LEU A 609 9.36 7.09 16.69
C LEU A 609 10.26 7.93 15.80
N GLY A 610 9.92 8.07 14.51
CA GLY A 610 10.76 8.71 13.50
C GLY A 610 11.30 10.09 13.91
N ASP A 611 10.50 10.91 14.58
CA ASP A 611 10.88 12.27 14.99
C ASP A 611 12.06 12.31 15.99
N LEU A 612 12.34 11.19 16.66
CA LEU A 612 13.45 11.09 17.60
C LEU A 612 14.79 10.82 16.90
N PHE A 613 14.75 10.43 15.63
CA PHE A 613 15.90 10.17 14.78
C PHE A 613 16.06 11.33 13.81
N GLU A 614 17.24 11.91 13.73
CA GLU A 614 17.49 13.04 12.84
C GLU A 614 18.68 12.79 11.92
N ILE A 615 18.65 13.42 10.75
CA ILE A 615 19.80 13.46 9.86
C ILE A 615 20.95 14.13 10.61
N ASN A 616 22.10 13.48 10.58
CA ASN A 616 23.29 13.95 11.26
C ASN A 616 23.65 15.36 10.75
N PRO A 617 23.78 16.38 11.64
CA PRO A 617 24.13 17.73 11.22
C PRO A 617 25.43 17.79 10.41
N ASP A 618 26.39 16.91 10.71
CA ASP A 618 27.72 16.89 10.09
C ASP A 618 27.72 16.41 8.62
N VAL A 619 26.58 15.90 8.11
CA VAL A 619 26.43 15.53 6.70
C VAL A 619 25.85 16.63 5.82
N LYS A 620 25.26 17.69 6.40
CA LYS A 620 24.48 18.69 5.65
C LYS A 620 25.31 19.46 4.61
N ASP A 621 26.58 19.71 4.92
CA ASP A 621 27.53 20.39 4.04
C ASP A 621 28.33 19.42 3.16
N LYS A 622 28.03 18.11 3.22
CA LYS A 622 28.72 17.07 2.44
C LYS A 622 27.88 16.67 1.23
N ASP A 623 28.56 16.26 0.17
CA ASP A 623 27.93 15.68 -1.01
C ASP A 623 27.94 14.16 -0.88
N LEU A 624 26.92 13.61 -0.23
CA LEU A 624 26.69 12.16 -0.19
C LEU A 624 26.05 11.75 -1.53
N LEU A 625 26.72 10.91 -2.31
CA LEU A 625 26.32 10.59 -3.69
C LEU A 625 25.76 9.18 -3.80
N ILE A 626 24.73 9.01 -4.64
CA ILE A 626 24.15 7.70 -4.96
C ILE A 626 24.04 7.51 -6.48
N PRO A 627 24.16 6.27 -7.00
CA PRO A 627 23.96 5.99 -8.42
C PRO A 627 22.47 6.04 -8.78
N VAL A 628 22.19 6.53 -9.99
CA VAL A 628 20.84 6.57 -10.59
C VAL A 628 20.84 5.75 -11.86
N TYR A 629 19.74 5.03 -12.10
CA TYR A 629 19.58 4.13 -13.23
C TYR A 629 18.34 4.46 -14.04
N ARG A 630 18.42 4.23 -15.35
CA ARG A 630 17.30 4.33 -16.28
C ARG A 630 17.10 3.01 -17.02
N ASP A 631 15.92 2.81 -17.59
CA ASP A 631 15.70 1.70 -18.52
C ASP A 631 16.44 1.96 -19.83
N SER A 632 17.10 0.94 -20.36
CA SER A 632 17.70 0.95 -21.69
C SER A 632 16.61 1.10 -22.75
N ASP A 633 16.96 1.75 -23.86
CA ASP A 633 16.13 1.79 -25.06
C ASP A 633 16.08 0.41 -25.76
N LYS A 634 17.04 -0.47 -25.44
CA LYS A 634 17.19 -1.82 -25.97
C LYS A 634 16.71 -2.89 -24.99
N ILE A 635 16.27 -4.01 -25.55
CA ILE A 635 16.00 -5.24 -24.79
C ILE A 635 17.30 -6.03 -24.60
N ILE A 636 17.36 -6.91 -23.60
CA ILE A 636 18.56 -7.67 -23.23
C ILE A 636 19.20 -8.39 -24.42
N ILE A 637 18.40 -8.91 -25.36
CA ILE A 637 18.90 -9.64 -26.54
C ILE A 637 19.64 -8.76 -27.56
N GLU A 638 19.44 -7.44 -27.51
CA GLU A 638 20.05 -6.45 -28.42
C GLU A 638 21.29 -5.78 -27.80
N GLU A 639 21.59 -6.09 -26.54
CA GLU A 639 22.78 -5.58 -25.86
C GLU A 639 24.06 -6.20 -26.42
N ASN A 640 25.15 -5.42 -26.45
CA ASN A 640 26.45 -5.93 -26.90
C ASN A 640 26.98 -7.02 -25.94
N ASP A 641 26.74 -6.84 -24.64
CA ASP A 641 26.99 -7.83 -23.60
C ASP A 641 25.65 -8.36 -23.08
N VAL A 642 25.15 -9.42 -23.73
CA VAL A 642 23.86 -10.03 -23.42
C VAL A 642 23.90 -10.69 -22.05
N VAL A 643 22.94 -10.35 -21.18
CA VAL A 643 22.74 -11.08 -19.92
C VAL A 643 22.34 -12.51 -20.27
N LYS A 644 23.19 -13.50 -20.02
CA LYS A 644 22.95 -14.89 -20.42
C LYS A 644 21.89 -15.55 -19.52
N PHE A 645 20.98 -16.32 -20.12
CA PHE A 645 19.97 -17.08 -19.38
C PHE A 645 20.63 -18.32 -18.72
N PRO A 646 20.58 -18.46 -17.39
CA PRO A 646 21.18 -19.60 -16.73
C PRO A 646 20.25 -20.81 -16.75
N ILE A 647 20.76 -21.99 -17.15
CA ILE A 647 19.93 -23.17 -17.35
C ILE A 647 20.68 -24.48 -17.07
N ASN A 648 19.99 -25.49 -16.56
CA ASN A 648 20.54 -26.83 -16.40
C ASN A 648 20.81 -27.49 -17.76
N ALA A 649 21.88 -28.28 -17.89
CA ALA A 649 22.25 -28.93 -19.15
C ALA A 649 21.15 -29.83 -19.74
N ASN A 650 20.42 -30.57 -18.89
CA ASN A 650 19.32 -31.43 -19.33
C ASN A 650 18.10 -30.61 -19.78
N ASP A 651 17.79 -29.55 -19.03
CA ASP A 651 16.68 -28.66 -19.34
C ASP A 651 16.91 -27.88 -20.63
N TYR A 652 18.14 -27.42 -20.88
CA TYR A 652 18.51 -26.79 -22.14
C TYR A 652 18.23 -27.70 -23.33
N LYS A 653 18.67 -28.96 -23.25
CA LYS A 653 18.43 -29.94 -24.33
C LYS A 653 16.93 -30.14 -24.55
N MET A 654 16.18 -30.36 -23.47
CA MET A 654 14.74 -30.59 -23.52
C MET A 654 13.97 -29.40 -24.11
N VAL A 655 14.29 -28.17 -23.69
CA VAL A 655 13.66 -26.96 -24.23
C VAL A 655 13.99 -26.74 -25.69
N ARG A 656 15.25 -26.95 -26.08
CA ARG A 656 15.70 -26.81 -27.46
C ARG A 656 14.94 -27.78 -28.36
N ASP A 657 14.86 -29.05 -27.94
CA ASP A 657 14.16 -30.09 -28.69
C ASP A 657 12.65 -29.77 -28.77
N TYR A 658 12.05 -29.24 -27.70
CA TYR A 658 10.67 -28.78 -27.68
C TYR A 658 10.41 -27.59 -28.63
N PHE A 659 11.27 -26.56 -28.58
CA PHE A 659 11.19 -25.40 -29.48
C PHE A 659 11.27 -25.82 -30.95
N ASN A 660 12.22 -26.70 -31.27
CA ASN A 660 12.39 -27.23 -32.62
C ASN A 660 11.21 -28.11 -33.07
N TYR A 661 10.53 -28.80 -32.15
CA TYR A 661 9.33 -29.58 -32.43
C TYR A 661 8.10 -28.71 -32.75
N ILE A 662 7.83 -27.68 -31.92
CA ILE A 662 6.66 -26.81 -32.15
C ILE A 662 6.87 -25.85 -33.32
N GLY A 663 8.12 -25.45 -33.58
CA GLY A 663 8.48 -24.49 -34.62
C GLY A 663 8.10 -23.04 -34.30
N GLU A 664 8.68 -22.11 -35.08
CA GLU A 664 8.61 -20.66 -34.84
C GLU A 664 7.19 -20.11 -34.83
N LYS A 665 6.35 -20.51 -35.78
CA LYS A 665 4.98 -19.99 -35.92
C LYS A 665 4.12 -20.35 -34.72
N VAL A 666 4.22 -21.59 -34.24
CA VAL A 666 3.47 -22.05 -33.07
C VAL A 666 4.05 -21.41 -31.81
N ALA A 667 5.37 -21.27 -31.69
CA ALA A 667 5.99 -20.58 -30.58
C ALA A 667 5.54 -19.11 -30.50
N LEU A 668 5.49 -18.40 -31.63
CA LEU A 668 5.03 -17.01 -31.70
C LEU A 668 3.58 -16.88 -31.21
N ILE A 669 2.66 -17.68 -31.73
CA ILE A 669 1.24 -17.62 -31.36
C ILE A 669 1.02 -18.07 -29.91
N LYS A 670 1.73 -19.11 -29.46
CA LYS A 670 1.51 -19.72 -28.15
C LYS A 670 2.06 -18.88 -27.00
N TYR A 671 3.17 -18.17 -27.23
CA TYR A 671 3.88 -17.42 -26.19
C TYR A 671 3.80 -15.90 -26.37
N ASP A 672 3.19 -15.42 -27.45
CA ASP A 672 3.10 -14.00 -27.82
C ASP A 672 4.43 -13.25 -27.65
N CYS A 673 5.51 -13.88 -28.12
CA CYS A 673 6.87 -13.41 -27.88
C CYS A 673 7.33 -12.38 -28.93
N ASP A 674 8.25 -11.48 -28.54
CA ASP A 674 8.82 -10.51 -29.47
C ASP A 674 9.55 -11.22 -30.61
N VAL A 675 9.25 -10.83 -31.86
CA VAL A 675 9.81 -11.44 -33.08
C VAL A 675 11.34 -11.33 -33.12
N ARG A 676 11.90 -10.24 -32.58
CA ARG A 676 13.36 -10.04 -32.49
C ARG A 676 13.98 -11.08 -31.56
N VAL A 677 13.35 -11.32 -30.42
CA VAL A 677 13.75 -12.35 -29.47
C VAL A 677 13.62 -13.74 -30.08
N LEU A 678 12.49 -14.04 -30.74
CA LEU A 678 12.25 -15.34 -31.39
C LEU A 678 13.35 -15.70 -32.39
N ASN A 679 13.75 -14.74 -33.24
CA ASN A 679 14.81 -14.93 -34.24
C ASN A 679 16.16 -15.22 -33.57
N LYS A 680 16.52 -14.48 -32.52
CA LYS A 680 17.77 -14.69 -31.78
C LYS A 680 17.79 -15.99 -30.98
N ILE A 681 16.66 -16.39 -30.41
CA ILE A 681 16.54 -17.68 -29.71
C ILE A 681 16.70 -18.85 -30.67
N LYS A 682 16.19 -18.73 -31.90
CA LYS A 682 16.44 -19.71 -32.95
C LYS A 682 17.94 -19.84 -33.25
N GLU A 683 18.67 -18.74 -33.38
CA GLU A 683 20.14 -18.77 -33.55
C GLU A 683 20.83 -19.41 -32.32
N ALA A 684 20.39 -19.04 -31.12
CA ALA A 684 20.92 -19.53 -29.86
C ALA A 684 20.76 -21.05 -29.67
N PHE A 685 19.61 -21.61 -30.10
CA PHE A 685 19.36 -23.04 -30.07
C PHE A 685 20.05 -23.82 -31.20
N ASN A 686 20.42 -23.14 -32.29
CA ASN A 686 20.96 -23.75 -33.51
C ASN A 686 22.36 -23.26 -33.89
N GLY A 687 23.26 -23.09 -32.91
CA GLY A 687 24.68 -22.84 -33.16
C GLY A 687 25.36 -21.87 -32.19
N HIS A 688 24.59 -20.95 -31.58
CA HIS A 688 25.12 -19.85 -30.75
C HIS A 688 24.86 -20.03 -29.26
N LYS A 689 24.99 -21.26 -28.75
CA LYS A 689 24.62 -21.60 -27.36
C LYS A 689 25.30 -20.71 -26.31
N ASN A 690 26.62 -20.51 -26.44
CA ASN A 690 27.43 -19.86 -25.41
C ASN A 690 27.25 -18.33 -25.36
N ASP A 691 26.66 -17.76 -26.40
CA ASP A 691 26.41 -16.31 -26.50
C ASP A 691 25.20 -15.92 -25.65
N TYR A 692 24.24 -16.83 -25.50
CA TYR A 692 22.94 -16.56 -24.86
C TYR A 692 22.69 -17.35 -23.57
N PHE A 693 23.33 -18.51 -23.36
CA PHE A 693 23.02 -19.39 -22.23
C PHE A 693 24.22 -19.65 -21.33
N LYS A 694 24.03 -19.53 -20.01
CA LYS A 694 24.98 -19.97 -18.98
C LYS A 694 24.57 -21.36 -18.50
N VAL A 695 25.08 -22.40 -19.17
CA VAL A 695 24.75 -23.79 -18.80
C VAL A 695 25.58 -24.22 -17.60
N THR A 696 24.90 -24.45 -16.47
CA THR A 696 25.55 -24.85 -15.20
C THR A 696 24.81 -26.02 -14.55
N LYS A 697 25.53 -26.81 -13.76
CA LYS A 697 24.97 -27.88 -12.92
C LYS A 697 24.34 -27.35 -11.63
N ASP A 698 24.65 -26.10 -11.25
CA ASP A 698 24.14 -25.45 -10.03
C ASP A 698 22.67 -25.04 -10.15
N GLN A 699 22.13 -25.02 -11.37
CA GLN A 699 20.71 -24.78 -11.59
C GLN A 699 19.91 -26.05 -11.33
N ILE A 700 18.91 -25.91 -10.45
CA ILE A 700 17.94 -26.96 -10.16
C ILE A 700 17.24 -27.33 -11.46
N LYS A 701 17.14 -28.64 -11.71
CA LYS A 701 16.45 -29.17 -12.88
C LYS A 701 14.94 -28.94 -12.74
N ILE A 702 14.35 -28.19 -13.66
CA ILE A 702 12.92 -27.85 -13.68
C ILE A 702 12.11 -28.93 -14.43
N SER A 703 12.66 -29.53 -15.49
CA SER A 703 12.00 -30.57 -16.29
C SER A 703 10.63 -30.18 -16.89
N ASN A 704 10.36 -28.88 -17.07
CA ASN A 704 9.17 -28.37 -17.75
C ASN A 704 9.56 -27.51 -18.97
N PRO A 705 9.51 -28.05 -20.21
CA PRO A 705 9.97 -27.33 -21.39
C PRO A 705 9.07 -26.14 -21.75
N HIS A 706 7.78 -26.21 -21.42
CA HIS A 706 6.85 -25.13 -21.72
C HIS A 706 7.18 -23.88 -20.91
N PHE A 707 7.36 -24.04 -19.59
CA PHE A 707 7.72 -22.98 -18.64
C PHE A 707 9.12 -22.41 -18.92
N LEU A 708 10.10 -23.29 -19.17
CA LEU A 708 11.47 -22.86 -19.46
C LEU A 708 11.54 -22.04 -20.75
N LEU A 709 10.85 -22.44 -21.81
CA LEU A 709 10.81 -21.68 -23.06
C LEU A 709 10.13 -20.31 -22.88
N GLN A 710 9.05 -20.26 -22.10
CA GLN A 710 8.41 -19.00 -21.73
C GLN A 710 9.35 -18.06 -20.98
N ASN A 711 10.08 -18.59 -20.00
CA ASN A 711 11.04 -17.80 -19.24
C ASN A 711 12.19 -17.30 -20.10
N ILE A 712 12.66 -18.11 -21.05
CA ILE A 712 13.68 -17.69 -22.01
C ILE A 712 13.18 -16.50 -22.82
N PHE A 713 11.96 -16.55 -23.37
CA PHE A 713 11.42 -15.40 -24.10
C PHE A 713 11.29 -14.16 -23.21
N LYS A 714 10.71 -14.31 -22.02
CA LYS A 714 10.54 -13.20 -21.07
C LYS A 714 11.87 -12.59 -20.64
N HIS A 715 12.89 -13.41 -20.40
CA HIS A 715 14.24 -12.97 -20.04
C HIS A 715 14.80 -11.99 -21.08
N PHE A 716 14.77 -12.41 -22.35
CA PHE A 716 15.37 -11.66 -23.44
C PHE A 716 14.53 -10.48 -23.93
N SER A 717 13.23 -10.46 -23.60
CA SER A 717 12.34 -9.32 -23.80
C SER A 717 12.47 -8.25 -22.72
N ASN A 718 13.10 -8.53 -21.57
CA ASN A 718 13.31 -7.52 -20.54
C ASN A 718 14.23 -6.41 -21.06
N LYS A 719 14.01 -5.19 -20.58
CA LYS A 719 14.94 -4.08 -20.76
C LYS A 719 16.08 -4.17 -19.74
N ALA A 720 17.30 -3.89 -20.18
CA ALA A 720 18.41 -3.74 -19.25
C ALA A 720 18.28 -2.42 -18.47
N LYS A 721 18.83 -2.37 -17.25
CA LYS A 721 19.04 -1.11 -16.52
C LYS A 721 20.43 -0.59 -16.81
N GLU A 722 20.52 0.67 -17.21
CA GLU A 722 21.78 1.37 -17.45
C GLU A 722 22.03 2.40 -16.35
N PHE A 723 23.30 2.57 -16.00
CA PHE A 723 23.73 3.69 -15.17
C PHE A 723 23.53 5.00 -15.93
N GLN A 724 22.84 5.96 -15.30
CA GLN A 724 22.55 7.26 -15.88
C GLN A 724 23.56 8.30 -15.40
N SER A 725 23.64 8.51 -14.08
CA SER A 725 24.55 9.46 -13.44
C SER A 725 24.61 9.21 -11.93
N PHE A 726 25.49 9.93 -11.25
CA PHE A 726 25.36 10.12 -9.80
C PHE A 726 24.42 11.30 -9.50
N LYS A 727 23.83 11.29 -8.31
CA LYS A 727 23.12 12.44 -7.74
C LYS A 727 23.42 12.56 -6.25
N LYS A 728 23.16 13.73 -5.69
CA LYS A 728 23.21 13.95 -4.23
C LYS A 728 22.03 13.22 -3.56
N LEU A 729 22.30 12.58 -2.43
CA LEU A 729 21.33 11.92 -1.57
C LEU A 729 20.36 12.98 -0.99
N ASP A 730 19.07 12.66 -1.03
CA ASP A 730 18.01 13.48 -0.46
C ASP A 730 17.07 12.59 0.39
N GLU A 731 15.91 12.17 -0.14
CA GLU A 731 14.93 11.34 0.57
C GLU A 731 14.93 9.85 0.15
N GLU A 732 16.07 9.30 -0.31
CA GLU A 732 16.17 7.88 -0.65
C GLU A 732 16.44 6.97 0.55
N ILE A 733 17.00 7.49 1.65
CA ILE A 733 17.20 6.76 2.91
C ILE A 733 16.28 7.39 3.96
N ILE A 734 15.14 6.75 4.22
CA ILE A 734 14.05 7.30 5.05
C ILE A 734 13.54 6.33 6.11
N HIS A 735 14.05 5.10 6.15
CA HIS A 735 13.57 4.08 7.09
C HIS A 735 13.60 4.53 8.56
N PHE A 736 14.60 5.34 8.96
CA PHE A 736 14.71 5.86 10.32
C PHE A 736 13.53 6.78 10.69
N LYS A 737 12.95 7.51 9.71
CA LYS A 737 11.74 8.33 9.89
C LYS A 737 10.49 7.46 10.09
N ARG A 738 10.56 6.17 9.77
CA ARG A 738 9.43 5.21 9.82
C ARG A 738 9.58 4.13 10.89
N ILE A 739 10.51 4.29 11.83
CA ILE A 739 10.66 3.36 12.96
C ILE A 739 9.37 3.39 13.79
N ASN A 740 8.71 2.24 13.90
CA ASN A 740 7.47 2.05 14.65
C ASN A 740 7.73 1.16 15.88
N ILE A 741 7.07 1.46 17.01
CA ILE A 741 7.10 0.65 18.23
C ILE A 741 5.70 0.38 18.78
N THR A 742 5.48 -0.76 19.44
CA THR A 742 4.21 -1.02 20.14
C THR A 742 3.94 -0.03 21.28
N ALA A 743 2.71 0.50 21.37
CA ALA A 743 2.33 1.59 22.28
C ALA A 743 2.58 1.31 23.79
N ASP A 744 2.51 0.05 24.21
CA ASP A 744 2.78 -0.41 25.59
C ASP A 744 4.24 -0.23 26.01
N LYS A 745 5.16 0.00 25.07
CA LYS A 745 6.62 0.05 25.29
C LYS A 745 7.24 1.44 25.06
N LEU A 746 6.42 2.45 24.79
CA LEU A 746 6.83 3.78 24.32
C LEU A 746 7.53 4.64 25.39
N ASN A 747 6.93 4.76 26.58
CA ASN A 747 7.25 5.86 27.50
C ASN A 747 8.69 5.83 28.05
N SER A 748 9.27 4.64 28.20
CA SER A 748 10.65 4.50 28.69
C SER A 748 11.72 4.64 27.60
N LEU A 749 11.35 4.53 26.32
CA LEU A 749 12.30 4.54 25.21
C LEU A 749 12.59 5.96 24.71
N ARG A 750 11.56 6.82 24.64
CA ARG A 750 11.72 8.20 24.11
C ARG A 750 12.80 8.97 24.86
N GLU A 751 12.76 8.96 26.20
CA GLU A 751 13.77 9.62 27.03
C GLU A 751 15.18 9.08 26.80
N LYS A 752 15.32 7.78 26.55
CA LYS A 752 16.62 7.14 26.31
C LYS A 752 17.20 7.53 24.96
N ILE A 753 16.36 7.56 23.92
CA ILE A 753 16.76 8.01 22.59
C ILE A 753 17.24 9.47 22.66
N GLU A 754 16.50 10.35 23.33
CA GLU A 754 16.89 11.75 23.52
C GLU A 754 18.21 11.93 24.27
N LYS A 755 18.47 11.13 25.32
CA LYS A 755 19.76 11.16 26.04
C LYS A 755 20.94 10.77 25.16
N VAL A 756 20.77 9.77 24.29
CA VAL A 756 21.83 9.34 23.35
C VAL A 756 21.99 10.33 22.21
N LYS A 757 20.89 10.91 21.71
CA LYS A 757 20.89 11.92 20.65
C LYS A 757 21.75 13.14 21.01
N LYS A 758 21.68 13.59 22.27
CA LYS A 758 22.51 14.70 22.81
C LYS A 758 24.02 14.40 22.80
N ALA A 759 24.46 13.17 22.55
CA ALA A 759 25.87 12.82 22.48
C ALA A 759 26.63 13.57 21.37
N LYS A 760 25.94 14.02 20.33
CA LYS A 760 26.51 14.86 19.26
C LYS A 760 27.06 16.20 19.78
N ASP A 761 26.42 16.80 20.78
CA ASP A 761 26.77 18.13 21.27
C ASP A 761 27.82 18.08 22.40
N LYS A 762 28.21 16.87 22.82
CA LYS A 762 29.04 16.62 24.01
C LYS A 762 30.40 17.31 23.94
N ASP A 763 31.09 17.21 22.81
CA ASP A 763 32.44 17.76 22.66
C ASP A 763 32.41 19.28 22.48
N THR A 764 31.39 19.82 21.80
CA THR A 764 31.12 21.27 21.69
C THR A 764 30.85 21.88 23.06
N LEU A 765 29.93 21.30 23.84
CA LEU A 765 29.61 21.74 25.20
C LEU A 765 30.84 21.71 26.11
N LYS A 766 31.67 20.66 26.03
CA LYS A 766 32.93 20.58 26.79
C LYS A 766 33.93 21.67 26.37
N LYS A 767 34.01 21.99 25.09
CA LYS A 767 34.89 23.05 24.59
C LYS A 767 34.42 24.43 25.04
N GLU A 768 33.12 24.72 24.93
CA GLU A 768 32.51 25.97 25.44
C GLU A 768 32.73 26.11 26.95
N LEU A 769 32.54 25.05 27.73
CA LEU A 769 32.81 25.07 29.18
C LEU A 769 34.29 25.32 29.48
N LYS A 770 35.21 24.77 28.70
CA LYS A 770 36.65 25.06 28.83
C LYS A 770 36.97 26.52 28.49
N GLU A 771 36.38 27.07 27.43
CA GLU A 771 36.54 28.47 27.05
C GLU A 771 35.97 29.42 28.11
N LYS A 772 34.78 29.13 28.65
CA LYS A 772 34.17 29.87 29.77
C LYS A 772 35.03 29.84 31.04
N LEU A 773 35.63 28.69 31.34
CA LEU A 773 36.58 28.54 32.45
C LEU A 773 37.86 29.37 32.20
N GLN A 774 38.38 29.37 30.96
CA GLN A 774 39.56 30.16 30.58
C GLN A 774 39.28 31.68 30.60
N ASN A 775 38.05 32.08 30.29
CA ASN A 775 37.61 33.48 30.29
C ASN A 775 37.15 33.97 31.68
N ASN A 776 37.27 33.15 32.73
CA ASN A 776 36.78 33.42 34.10
C ASN A 776 35.26 33.72 34.20
N GLU A 777 34.44 33.21 33.27
CA GLU A 777 32.98 33.36 33.31
C GLU A 777 32.31 32.35 34.27
N ILE A 778 32.99 31.23 34.54
CA ILE A 778 32.56 30.18 35.48
C ILE A 778 33.73 29.76 36.38
N ASN A 779 33.43 29.30 37.59
CA ASN A 779 34.45 28.80 38.51
C ASN A 779 34.67 27.28 38.38
N ILE A 780 35.71 26.75 39.03
CA ILE A 780 36.07 25.33 38.93
C ILE A 780 34.99 24.39 39.49
N ASN A 781 34.20 24.83 40.48
CA ASN A 781 33.12 24.02 41.05
C ASN A 781 31.92 23.95 40.08
N GLU A 782 31.57 25.08 39.46
CA GLU A 782 30.52 25.16 38.42
C GLU A 782 30.91 24.36 37.18
N TYR A 783 32.16 24.48 36.71
CA TYR A 783 32.69 23.67 35.62
C TYR A 783 32.61 22.16 35.95
N THR A 784 33.01 21.77 37.17
CA THR A 784 32.97 20.36 37.59
C THR A 784 31.54 19.83 37.65
N SER A 785 30.60 20.61 38.22
CA SER A 785 29.18 20.24 38.30
C SER A 785 28.53 20.11 36.92
N GLU A 786 28.81 21.02 35.99
CA GLU A 786 28.28 20.93 34.61
C GLU A 786 28.90 19.77 33.82
N ILE A 787 30.18 19.45 34.04
CA ILE A 787 30.81 18.26 33.43
C ILE A 787 30.21 16.96 33.98
N GLU A 788 29.93 16.89 35.29
CA GLU A 788 29.22 15.76 35.91
C GLU A 788 27.79 15.62 35.40
N ASN A 789 27.10 16.75 35.19
CA ASN A 789 25.77 16.81 34.60
C ASN A 789 25.76 16.30 33.15
N ILE A 790 26.73 16.73 32.34
CA ILE A 790 26.96 16.22 30.97
C ILE A 790 27.26 14.72 30.99
N ALA A 791 28.09 14.25 31.91
CA ALA A 791 28.42 12.82 32.02
C ALA A 791 27.19 11.96 32.37
N THR A 792 26.27 12.51 33.17
CA THR A 792 25.06 11.81 33.63
C THR A 792 23.92 11.83 32.60
N ASN A 793 23.73 12.95 31.89
CA ASN A 793 22.61 13.15 30.98
C ASN A 793 22.94 12.88 29.50
N ILE A 794 24.23 12.78 29.14
CA ILE A 794 24.69 12.56 27.76
C ILE A 794 25.57 11.30 27.68
N VAL A 795 24.96 10.22 27.20
CA VAL A 795 25.57 8.89 27.09
C VAL A 795 25.70 8.47 25.63
N LYS A 796 26.77 7.75 25.30
CA LYS A 796 27.00 7.27 23.92
C LYS A 796 26.19 6.02 23.57
N GLU A 797 25.78 5.26 24.57
CA GLU A 797 25.04 4.01 24.41
C GLU A 797 24.11 3.77 25.60
N ILE A 798 22.89 3.30 25.34
CA ILE A 798 21.93 2.83 26.35
C ILE A 798 21.36 1.49 25.90
N GLU A 799 21.26 0.55 26.83
CA GLU A 799 20.56 -0.72 26.62
C GLU A 799 19.22 -0.76 27.37
N THR A 800 18.20 -1.31 26.73
CA THR A 800 16.87 -1.54 27.31
C THR A 800 16.42 -2.97 27.06
N ALA A 801 16.11 -3.70 28.12
CA ALA A 801 15.52 -5.03 28.02
C ALA A 801 13.98 -4.93 28.02
N TYR A 802 13.34 -5.51 27.00
CA TYR A 802 11.88 -5.66 26.94
C TYR A 802 11.44 -7.09 27.28
N TYR A 803 12.31 -8.07 27.00
CA TYR A 803 12.14 -9.47 27.37
C TYR A 803 13.47 -10.04 27.88
N PRO A 804 13.50 -11.19 28.57
CA PRO A 804 14.73 -11.78 29.12
C PRO A 804 15.85 -11.99 28.09
N ASN A 805 15.47 -12.19 26.81
CA ASN A 805 16.40 -12.42 25.70
C ASN A 805 16.36 -11.32 24.62
N ASP A 806 15.55 -10.27 24.79
CA ASP A 806 15.43 -9.19 23.80
C ASP A 806 15.89 -7.87 24.41
N LYS A 807 17.08 -7.45 24.00
CA LYS A 807 17.67 -6.17 24.37
C LYS A 807 17.73 -5.25 23.15
N LEU A 808 17.25 -4.03 23.34
CA LEU A 808 17.35 -2.94 22.38
C LEU A 808 18.47 -2.00 22.85
N LYS A 809 19.48 -1.82 22.01
CA LYS A 809 20.58 -0.89 22.23
C LYS A 809 20.37 0.34 21.35
N ILE A 810 20.44 1.51 21.97
CA ILE A 810 20.45 2.80 21.27
C ILE A 810 21.87 3.34 21.37
N LYS A 811 22.48 3.65 20.23
CA LYS A 811 23.90 4.01 20.13
C LYS A 811 24.11 5.26 19.31
N TYR A 812 25.03 6.10 19.74
CA TYR A 812 25.51 7.24 18.98
C TYR A 812 26.80 6.84 18.23
N LEU A 813 26.76 6.95 16.89
CA LEU A 813 27.92 6.81 16.02
C LEU A 813 28.09 8.10 15.21
N ALA A 814 29.23 8.78 15.41
CA ALA A 814 29.46 10.12 14.86
C ALA A 814 29.42 10.16 13.33
N ASN A 815 29.92 9.12 12.66
CA ASN A 815 29.99 9.05 11.20
C ASN A 815 28.77 8.36 10.56
N HIS A 816 27.66 8.20 11.28
CA HIS A 816 26.43 7.65 10.71
C HIS A 816 25.55 8.75 10.09
N TYR A 817 24.85 8.45 9.00
CA TYR A 817 23.99 9.39 8.26
C TYR A 817 22.85 9.98 9.10
N TYR A 818 22.26 9.18 9.98
CA TYR A 818 21.25 9.64 10.95
C TYR A 818 21.65 9.21 12.37
N ILE A 819 21.21 9.98 13.35
CA ILE A 819 21.54 9.75 14.76
C ILE A 819 20.29 9.85 15.64
N PRO A 820 20.20 9.04 16.71
CA PRO A 820 21.07 7.89 17.02
C PRO A 820 20.73 6.66 16.15
N ILE A 821 21.43 5.53 16.31
CA ILE A 821 21.04 4.25 15.72
C ILE A 821 20.39 3.33 16.76
N ALA A 822 19.48 2.47 16.31
CA ALA A 822 18.83 1.46 17.14
C ALA A 822 19.17 0.07 16.63
N LEU A 823 19.61 -0.81 17.53
CA LEU A 823 20.02 -2.17 17.22
C LEU A 823 19.50 -3.18 18.25
N SER A 824 19.11 -4.37 17.80
CA SER A 824 18.65 -5.46 18.67
C SER A 824 19.42 -6.74 18.40
N GLU A 825 19.87 -7.41 19.46
CA GLU A 825 20.55 -8.71 19.37
C GLU A 825 19.59 -9.88 19.08
N SER A 826 18.27 -9.62 19.07
CA SER A 826 17.24 -10.60 18.77
C SER A 826 16.54 -10.29 17.46
N GLU A 827 16.62 -11.23 16.51
CA GLU A 827 15.89 -11.15 15.24
C GLU A 827 14.36 -11.21 15.44
N LYS A 828 13.90 -11.62 16.63
CA LYS A 828 12.48 -11.75 17.03
C LYS A 828 11.90 -10.47 17.65
N ALA A 829 12.62 -9.36 17.62
CA ALA A 829 12.16 -8.07 18.15
C ALA A 829 11.08 -7.42 17.26
N ASP A 830 9.97 -8.11 16.99
CA ASP A 830 8.88 -7.65 16.11
C ASP A 830 8.11 -6.44 16.68
N TYR A 831 8.34 -6.10 17.95
CA TYR A 831 7.75 -4.92 18.58
C TYR A 831 8.35 -3.59 18.08
N ILE A 832 9.47 -3.63 17.34
CA ILE A 832 10.10 -2.46 16.74
C ILE A 832 10.61 -2.75 15.32
N GLN A 833 10.20 -1.94 14.35
CA GLN A 833 10.48 -2.17 12.92
C GLN A 833 11.52 -1.17 12.38
N HIS A 834 12.13 -1.51 11.23
CA HIS A 834 13.11 -0.70 10.50
C HIS A 834 14.44 -0.41 11.24
N ILE A 835 14.72 -1.12 12.34
CA ILE A 835 16.00 -1.05 13.07
C ILE A 835 17.04 -2.04 12.52
N ILE A 836 18.24 -2.03 13.09
CA ILE A 836 19.30 -3.02 12.81
C ILE A 836 19.06 -4.25 13.71
N LYS A 837 18.54 -5.34 13.16
CA LYS A 837 18.14 -6.53 13.95
C LYS A 837 18.74 -7.85 13.46
N TYR A 838 19.31 -7.87 12.26
CA TYR A 838 19.95 -9.07 11.74
C TYR A 838 21.32 -9.24 12.37
N LYS A 839 21.63 -10.47 12.79
CA LYS A 839 22.85 -10.74 13.55
C LYS A 839 24.12 -10.27 12.82
N SER A 840 24.21 -10.50 11.52
CA SER A 840 25.37 -10.09 10.70
C SER A 840 25.57 -8.57 10.65
N GLU A 841 24.49 -7.79 10.58
CA GLU A 841 24.55 -6.33 10.63
C GLU A 841 24.97 -5.84 12.02
N VAL A 842 24.37 -6.39 13.08
CA VAL A 842 24.70 -6.06 14.47
C VAL A 842 26.18 -6.35 14.76
N ASP A 843 26.66 -7.52 14.35
CA ASP A 843 28.06 -7.93 14.51
C ASP A 843 28.99 -7.00 13.72
N PHE A 844 28.63 -6.62 12.48
CA PHE A 844 29.40 -5.67 11.68
C PHE A 844 29.51 -4.29 12.35
N ILE A 845 28.39 -3.74 12.85
CA ILE A 845 28.38 -2.43 13.52
C ILE A 845 29.22 -2.46 14.80
N ASN A 846 29.14 -3.54 15.58
CA ASN A 846 29.92 -3.70 16.81
C ASN A 846 31.42 -3.90 16.52
N GLU A 847 31.80 -4.56 15.43
CA GLU A 847 33.18 -4.65 14.99
C GLU A 847 33.71 -3.32 14.45
N LEU A 848 32.92 -2.60 13.64
CA LEU A 848 33.27 -1.28 13.14
C LEU A 848 33.53 -0.32 14.31
N ASP A 849 32.63 -0.26 15.28
CA ASP A 849 32.78 0.60 16.46
C ASP A 849 34.05 0.28 17.27
N ARG A 850 34.41 -1.00 17.41
CA ARG A 850 35.68 -1.41 18.02
C ARG A 850 36.89 -1.00 17.18
N TYR A 851 36.83 -1.20 15.87
CA TYR A 851 37.93 -0.85 14.95
C TYR A 851 38.21 0.66 14.95
N LEU A 852 37.18 1.50 15.05
CA LEU A 852 37.31 2.95 15.10
C LEU A 852 38.01 3.46 16.38
N GLN A 853 38.07 2.66 17.45
CA GLN A 853 38.81 2.99 18.67
C GLN A 853 40.33 2.82 18.53
N ASN A 854 40.79 2.11 17.49
CA ASN A 854 42.22 1.93 17.24
C ASN A 854 42.87 3.24 16.77
N GLU A 855 44.08 3.52 17.26
CA GLU A 855 44.81 4.74 16.89
C GLU A 855 45.18 4.78 15.39
N ASN A 856 45.48 3.63 14.80
CA ASN A 856 45.89 3.47 13.39
C ASN A 856 44.77 2.92 12.50
N ASN A 857 43.53 3.42 12.65
CA ASN A 857 42.43 2.97 11.78
C ASN A 857 42.46 3.64 10.40
N PHE A 858 42.15 2.87 9.36
CA PHE A 858 42.18 3.28 7.95
C PHE A 858 41.32 4.51 7.63
N PHE A 859 40.20 4.67 8.33
CA PHE A 859 39.25 5.77 8.06
C PHE A 859 39.81 7.16 8.38
N LYS A 860 40.88 7.27 9.18
CA LYS A 860 41.58 8.53 9.45
C LYS A 860 42.35 9.09 8.25
N GLU A 861 42.59 8.27 7.23
CA GLU A 861 43.31 8.71 6.04
C GLU A 861 42.45 9.59 5.11
N PHE A 862 41.13 9.64 5.32
CA PHE A 862 40.17 10.41 4.53
C PHE A 862 39.90 11.80 5.12
N ASP A 863 39.59 12.77 4.25
CA ASP A 863 39.19 14.12 4.66
C ASP A 863 37.89 14.07 5.47
N TRP A 864 36.96 13.21 5.04
CA TRP A 864 35.77 12.83 5.77
C TRP A 864 35.21 11.52 5.24
N TRP A 865 34.42 10.85 6.07
CA TRP A 865 33.68 9.67 5.67
C TRP A 865 32.37 9.54 6.47
N PHE A 866 31.34 8.97 5.86
CA PHE A 866 30.07 8.65 6.50
C PHE A 866 29.54 7.32 6.01
N PHE A 867 28.60 6.74 6.75
CA PHE A 867 27.91 5.52 6.32
C PHE A 867 26.45 5.49 6.78
N SER A 868 25.65 4.63 6.16
CA SER A 868 24.25 4.41 6.54
C SER A 868 23.81 2.97 6.32
N LYS A 869 22.83 2.52 7.11
CA LYS A 869 22.00 1.35 6.81
C LYS A 869 21.10 1.65 5.61
N ILE A 870 20.91 0.66 4.75
CA ILE A 870 19.84 0.66 3.74
C ILE A 870 18.80 -0.38 4.17
N ASP A 871 17.57 0.05 4.31
CA ASP A 871 16.43 -0.83 4.58
C ASP A 871 15.85 -1.36 3.26
N GLU A 872 15.77 -2.69 3.14
CA GLU A 872 15.29 -3.34 1.92
C GLU A 872 13.86 -2.92 1.52
N THR A 873 13.03 -2.52 2.50
CA THR A 873 11.60 -2.30 2.28
C THR A 873 11.24 -0.85 1.98
N LEU A 874 11.99 0.12 2.52
CA LEU A 874 11.64 1.54 2.49
C LEU A 874 12.61 2.41 1.70
N ASP A 875 13.90 2.05 1.65
CA ASP A 875 14.92 2.92 1.05
C ASP A 875 15.09 2.62 -0.44
N GLU A 876 15.47 3.61 -1.24
CA GLU A 876 15.55 3.50 -2.70
C GLU A 876 16.98 3.50 -3.25
N VAL A 877 17.97 3.15 -2.42
CA VAL A 877 19.35 2.91 -2.84
C VAL A 877 19.53 1.44 -3.22
N TYR A 878 19.90 1.15 -4.47
CA TYR A 878 20.03 -0.22 -4.96
C TYR A 878 21.05 -0.36 -6.11
N ILE A 879 21.35 -1.60 -6.47
CA ILE A 879 22.12 -2.02 -7.63
C ILE A 879 21.23 -2.95 -8.48
N PRO A 880 20.97 -2.64 -9.76
CA PRO A 880 20.23 -3.52 -10.63
C PRO A 880 20.97 -4.84 -10.85
N TYR A 881 20.26 -5.96 -10.76
CA TYR A 881 20.79 -7.26 -11.15
C TYR A 881 19.69 -8.13 -11.76
N TYR A 882 20.07 -9.05 -12.64
CA TYR A 882 19.12 -10.03 -13.16
C TYR A 882 18.88 -11.13 -12.13
N ASN A 883 17.62 -11.33 -11.75
CA ASN A 883 17.19 -12.41 -10.88
C ASN A 883 16.54 -13.54 -11.71
N PRO A 884 17.20 -14.69 -11.88
CA PRO A 884 16.66 -15.82 -12.64
C PRO A 884 15.41 -16.46 -12.01
N LYS A 885 15.13 -16.23 -10.72
CA LYS A 885 13.95 -16.81 -10.05
C LYS A 885 12.67 -16.08 -10.45
N THR A 886 12.71 -14.75 -10.46
CA THR A 886 11.59 -13.87 -10.84
C THR A 886 11.61 -13.53 -12.34
N ASN A 887 12.72 -13.84 -13.01
CA ASN A 887 12.96 -13.58 -14.42
C ASN A 887 12.85 -12.09 -14.79
N ARG A 888 13.39 -11.23 -13.93
CA ARG A 888 13.33 -9.76 -14.01
C ARG A 888 14.64 -9.13 -13.56
N ILE A 889 14.80 -7.84 -13.88
CA ILE A 889 15.83 -7.00 -13.28
C ILE A 889 15.33 -6.52 -11.91
N ASP A 890 15.84 -7.14 -10.86
CA ASP A 890 15.50 -6.80 -9.48
C ASP A 890 16.49 -5.78 -8.90
N LYS A 891 16.08 -5.16 -7.79
CA LYS A 891 16.87 -4.17 -7.06
C LYS A 891 17.62 -4.87 -5.93
N PHE A 892 18.92 -5.11 -6.09
CA PHE A 892 19.75 -5.56 -4.97
C PHE A 892 20.03 -4.36 -4.06
N LYS A 893 19.59 -4.42 -2.81
CA LYS A 893 19.83 -3.40 -1.79
C LYS A 893 20.88 -3.94 -0.80
N PRO A 894 22.16 -3.52 -0.90
CA PRO A 894 23.18 -3.88 0.09
C PRO A 894 22.77 -3.34 1.47
N ASP A 895 23.09 -4.02 2.57
CA ASP A 895 22.63 -3.58 3.90
C ASP A 895 23.24 -2.22 4.33
N LEU A 896 24.40 -1.86 3.79
CA LEU A 896 25.14 -0.66 4.17
C LEU A 896 25.75 0.06 2.96
N ILE A 897 25.83 1.39 3.06
CA ILE A 897 26.54 2.26 2.12
C ILE A 897 27.51 3.17 2.87
N PHE A 898 28.70 3.36 2.30
CA PHE A 898 29.77 4.20 2.79
C PHE A 898 30.15 5.24 1.74
N TRP A 899 30.43 6.46 2.19
CA TRP A 899 30.96 7.56 1.38
C TRP A 899 32.30 7.98 1.94
N LEU A 900 33.36 7.84 1.15
CA LEU A 900 34.74 8.11 1.56
C LEU A 900 35.33 9.18 0.64
N LYS A 901 35.85 10.29 1.18
CA LYS A 901 36.43 11.37 0.38
C LYS A 901 37.87 11.68 0.77
N LYS A 902 38.76 11.79 -0.21
CA LYS A 902 40.15 12.25 -0.03
C LYS A 902 40.57 13.11 -1.23
N GLY A 903 40.71 14.42 -1.03
CA GLY A 903 40.99 15.37 -2.10
C GLY A 903 39.86 15.42 -3.14
N ASN A 904 40.18 15.12 -4.40
CA ASN A 904 39.19 15.02 -5.49
C ASN A 904 38.69 13.58 -5.69
N GLU A 905 39.19 12.62 -4.92
CA GLU A 905 38.86 11.20 -5.05
C GLU A 905 37.73 10.85 -4.10
N TYR A 906 36.72 10.16 -4.63
CA TYR A 906 35.47 9.89 -3.94
C TYR A 906 35.09 8.42 -4.13
N THR A 907 34.97 7.66 -3.05
CA THR A 907 34.59 6.25 -3.11
C THR A 907 33.20 6.03 -2.51
N ILE A 908 32.30 5.43 -3.30
CA ILE A 908 31.03 4.89 -2.81
C ILE A 908 31.21 3.39 -2.60
N LEU A 909 31.09 2.95 -1.35
CA LEU A 909 31.30 1.56 -0.99
C LEU A 909 30.00 0.94 -0.48
N PHE A 910 29.55 -0.10 -1.18
CA PHE A 910 28.42 -0.93 -0.77
C PHE A 910 28.92 -2.12 0.03
N ILE A 911 28.29 -2.37 1.19
CA ILE A 911 28.64 -3.49 2.06
C ILE A 911 27.40 -4.34 2.35
N ASP A 912 27.53 -5.65 2.14
CA ASP A 912 26.51 -6.64 2.50
C ASP A 912 27.11 -7.68 3.48
N PRO A 913 26.93 -7.51 4.80
CA PRO A 913 27.39 -8.46 5.81
C PRO A 913 26.58 -9.76 5.84
N LYS A 914 25.44 -9.85 5.14
CA LYS A 914 24.64 -11.09 4.99
C LYS A 914 25.06 -11.94 3.79
N GLY A 915 26.12 -11.56 3.08
CA GLY A 915 26.58 -12.26 1.89
C GLY A 915 26.58 -13.79 2.04
N THR A 916 25.93 -14.49 1.11
CA THR A 916 25.99 -15.96 1.01
C THR A 916 26.98 -16.38 -0.06
N GLU A 917 27.85 -17.34 0.23
CA GLU A 917 28.86 -17.88 -0.68
C GLU A 917 28.23 -18.85 -1.71
N HIS A 918 27.10 -18.44 -2.27
CA HIS A 918 26.25 -19.25 -3.12
C HIS A 918 25.86 -18.50 -4.39
N THR A 919 25.19 -19.21 -5.29
CA THR A 919 24.83 -18.77 -6.63
C THR A 919 24.05 -17.44 -6.66
N ASP A 920 23.33 -17.09 -5.59
CA ASP A 920 22.58 -15.84 -5.50
C ASP A 920 23.48 -14.62 -5.23
N GLY A 921 24.45 -14.76 -4.31
CA GLY A 921 25.45 -13.73 -4.03
C GLY A 921 26.29 -13.39 -5.27
N TYR A 922 26.69 -14.41 -6.03
CA TYR A 922 27.45 -14.22 -7.27
C TYR A 922 26.68 -13.43 -8.35
N ARG A 923 25.35 -13.59 -8.44
CA ARG A 923 24.54 -12.83 -9.43
C ARG A 923 24.43 -11.34 -9.09
N LYS A 924 24.35 -11.02 -7.80
CA LYS A 924 24.38 -9.64 -7.32
C LYS A 924 25.72 -8.97 -7.65
N ILE A 925 26.82 -9.70 -7.46
CA ILE A 925 28.17 -9.26 -7.85
C ILE A 925 28.26 -9.09 -9.37
N ASP A 926 27.75 -10.04 -10.17
CA ASP A 926 27.75 -9.93 -11.63
C ASP A 926 26.98 -8.68 -12.11
N GLY A 927 25.84 -8.36 -11.47
CA GLY A 927 25.06 -7.15 -11.75
C GLY A 927 25.83 -5.86 -11.43
N TYR A 928 26.50 -5.82 -10.26
CA TYR A 928 27.39 -4.72 -9.89
C TYR A 928 28.54 -4.55 -10.89
N SER A 929 29.25 -5.64 -11.19
CA SER A 929 30.43 -5.67 -12.07
C SER A 929 30.11 -5.14 -13.45
N LYS A 930 28.98 -5.56 -14.04
CA LYS A 930 28.54 -5.09 -15.36
C LYS A 930 28.42 -3.56 -15.44
N ILE A 931 27.93 -2.94 -14.38
CA ILE A 931 27.68 -1.51 -14.35
C ILE A 931 28.97 -0.75 -14.04
N PHE A 932 29.71 -1.19 -13.04
CA PHE A 932 30.76 -0.38 -12.43
C PHE A 932 32.19 -0.86 -12.72
N GLU A 933 32.39 -1.97 -13.41
CA GLU A 933 33.72 -2.52 -13.71
C GLU A 933 33.91 -2.78 -15.21
N ILE A 934 35.17 -2.86 -15.65
CA ILE A 934 35.59 -3.12 -17.03
C ILE A 934 36.66 -4.20 -17.11
N GLY A 935 36.72 -4.85 -18.27
CA GLY A 935 37.73 -5.86 -18.59
C GLY A 935 37.52 -7.20 -17.87
N GLU A 936 38.33 -8.19 -18.26
CA GLU A 936 38.28 -9.54 -17.66
C GLU A 936 38.82 -9.55 -16.21
N LEU A 937 39.69 -8.58 -15.87
CA LEU A 937 40.25 -8.39 -14.53
C LEU A 937 39.31 -7.62 -13.58
N LYS A 938 38.13 -7.20 -14.05
CA LYS A 938 37.10 -6.49 -13.27
C LYS A 938 37.61 -5.24 -12.55
N GLU A 939 38.27 -4.37 -13.31
CA GLU A 939 38.79 -3.09 -12.80
C GLU A 939 37.65 -2.08 -12.64
N SER A 940 37.61 -1.36 -11.51
CA SER A 940 36.58 -0.34 -11.26
C SER A 940 36.67 0.82 -12.28
N LYS A 941 35.52 1.18 -12.86
CA LYS A 941 35.35 2.38 -13.70
C LYS A 941 35.53 3.64 -12.86
N ASN A 942 36.25 4.62 -13.41
CA ASN A 942 36.30 5.97 -12.86
C ASN A 942 35.25 6.85 -13.54
N PHE A 943 34.43 7.53 -12.73
CA PHE A 943 33.39 8.42 -13.21
C PHE A 943 33.68 9.86 -12.78
N LEU A 944 33.55 10.81 -13.69
CA LEU A 944 33.69 12.24 -13.39
C LEU A 944 32.33 12.84 -13.02
N TYR A 945 32.23 13.46 -11.85
CA TYR A 945 31.02 14.15 -11.42
C TYR A 945 31.33 15.29 -10.45
N ASN A 946 30.89 16.51 -10.76
CA ASN A 946 31.11 17.72 -9.94
C ASN A 946 32.57 17.94 -9.49
N GLY A 947 33.54 17.58 -10.34
CA GLY A 947 34.97 17.70 -10.02
C GLY A 947 35.54 16.56 -9.18
N PHE A 948 34.72 15.57 -8.81
CA PHE A 948 35.17 14.34 -8.17
C PHE A 948 35.45 13.24 -9.19
N ASN A 949 36.51 12.48 -8.92
CA ASN A 949 36.76 11.17 -9.50
C ASN A 949 36.07 10.13 -8.61
N ILE A 950 34.91 9.66 -9.06
CA ILE A 950 34.09 8.71 -8.33
C ILE A 950 34.47 7.30 -8.72
N ASN A 951 34.78 6.50 -7.69
CA ASN A 951 34.93 5.07 -7.77
C ASN A 951 33.84 4.39 -6.95
N THR A 952 33.39 3.21 -7.38
CA THR A 952 32.47 2.40 -6.59
C THR A 952 33.11 1.07 -6.24
N LYS A 953 32.70 0.48 -5.12
CA LYS A 953 33.09 -0.87 -4.72
C LYS A 953 31.95 -1.61 -4.03
N LEU A 954 31.90 -2.93 -4.20
CA LEU A 954 30.99 -3.82 -3.48
C LEU A 954 31.83 -4.80 -2.65
N LEU A 955 31.54 -4.90 -1.36
CA LEU A 955 32.18 -5.85 -0.45
C LEU A 955 31.13 -6.67 0.32
N LEU A 956 31.37 -7.97 0.45
CA LEU A 956 30.56 -8.91 1.20
C LEU A 956 31.40 -9.48 2.34
N LYS A 957 30.79 -9.70 3.51
CA LYS A 957 31.50 -10.29 4.65
C LYS A 957 31.29 -11.81 4.67
N SER A 958 32.38 -12.58 4.72
CA SER A 958 32.26 -14.04 4.78
C SER A 958 31.92 -14.51 6.21
N GLN A 959 31.05 -15.51 6.34
CA GLN A 959 30.70 -16.11 7.63
C GLN A 959 31.50 -17.38 7.94
N ARG A 960 32.12 -18.00 6.92
CA ARG A 960 32.85 -19.28 7.03
C ARG A 960 34.32 -19.20 6.56
N GLY A 961 34.78 -18.02 6.16
CA GLY A 961 36.11 -17.75 5.62
C GLY A 961 36.10 -17.73 4.09
N ILE A 962 36.95 -16.89 3.48
CA ILE A 962 37.04 -16.70 2.01
C ILE A 962 37.44 -17.98 1.23
N ALA A 963 37.83 -19.06 1.91
CA ALA A 963 38.30 -20.29 1.29
C ALA A 963 37.24 -21.07 0.50
N GLU A 964 35.96 -20.94 0.86
CA GLU A 964 34.83 -21.61 0.17
C GLU A 964 34.29 -20.79 -1.03
N VAL A 965 34.80 -19.58 -1.25
CA VAL A 965 34.42 -18.68 -2.36
C VAL A 965 35.17 -19.04 -3.66
N LEU A 966 34.46 -19.02 -4.78
CA LEU A 966 35.05 -19.16 -6.12
C LEU A 966 36.13 -18.10 -6.39
N GLU A 967 37.25 -18.50 -7.02
CA GLU A 967 38.42 -17.64 -7.24
C GLU A 967 38.07 -16.27 -7.86
N ASP A 968 37.22 -16.27 -8.90
CA ASP A 968 36.77 -15.07 -9.64
C ASP A 968 35.93 -14.09 -8.81
N TYR A 969 35.51 -14.50 -7.60
CA TYR A 969 34.66 -13.72 -6.70
C TYR A 969 35.38 -13.37 -5.39
N LYS A 970 36.52 -13.96 -5.06
CA LYS A 970 37.30 -13.66 -3.83
C LYS A 970 37.64 -12.17 -3.69
N GLY A 971 37.71 -11.44 -4.80
CA GLY A 971 37.89 -9.99 -4.87
C GLY A 971 36.88 -9.20 -4.01
N TYR A 972 35.64 -9.67 -3.90
CA TYR A 972 34.53 -8.97 -3.24
C TYR A 972 34.34 -9.37 -1.78
N TRP A 973 35.09 -10.33 -1.25
CA TRP A 973 34.89 -10.84 0.11
C TRP A 973 35.99 -10.37 1.07
N PHE A 974 35.61 -10.08 2.31
CA PHE A 974 36.54 -9.78 3.40
C PHE A 974 36.14 -10.50 4.69
N ASP A 975 37.15 -10.79 5.53
CA ASP A 975 36.96 -11.50 6.80
C ASP A 975 37.14 -10.60 8.03
N ASN A 976 37.88 -9.49 7.90
CA ASN A 976 38.14 -8.53 8.98
C ASN A 976 38.44 -7.12 8.43
N PHE A 977 38.49 -6.13 9.32
CA PHE A 977 38.68 -4.72 8.94
C PHE A 977 40.08 -4.38 8.40
N ASP A 978 41.10 -5.18 8.69
CA ASP A 978 42.44 -4.99 8.10
C ASP A 978 42.42 -5.43 6.63
N ASN A 979 41.87 -6.61 6.35
CA ASN A 979 41.65 -7.09 4.99
C ASN A 979 40.68 -6.18 4.21
N PHE A 980 39.66 -5.62 4.88
CA PHE A 980 38.78 -4.60 4.31
C PHE A 980 39.57 -3.34 3.88
N ALA A 981 40.49 -2.87 4.71
CA ALA A 981 41.34 -1.73 4.37
C ALA A 981 42.23 -2.04 3.16
N ASP A 982 42.88 -3.21 3.13
CA ASP A 982 43.70 -3.66 1.99
C ASP A 982 42.90 -3.71 0.68
N LYS A 983 41.66 -4.21 0.74
CA LYS A 983 40.74 -4.25 -0.40
C LYS A 983 40.46 -2.85 -0.95
N ILE A 984 40.30 -1.84 -0.08
CA ILE A 984 40.05 -0.46 -0.52
C ILE A 984 41.36 0.18 -1.00
N LYS A 985 42.49 -0.15 -0.37
CA LYS A 985 43.83 0.29 -0.79
C LYS A 985 44.25 -0.26 -2.15
N ALA A 986 43.75 -1.42 -2.57
CA ALA A 986 44.01 -1.97 -3.91
C ALA A 986 43.29 -1.23 -5.07
N LEU A 987 42.67 -0.07 -4.83
CA LEU A 987 42.11 0.76 -5.90
C LEU A 987 43.22 1.53 -6.63
N PRO A 988 43.08 1.83 -7.94
CA PRO A 988 44.10 2.57 -8.72
C PRO A 988 44.53 3.89 -8.08
N PHE A 989 43.66 4.45 -7.25
CA PHE A 989 43.90 5.61 -6.39
C PHE A 989 45.20 5.51 -5.56
N TRP A 990 45.54 4.35 -5.00
CA TRP A 990 46.68 4.21 -4.08
C TRP A 990 47.98 3.77 -4.75
N GLU A 991 47.93 3.12 -5.91
CA GLU A 991 49.13 2.83 -6.72
C GLU A 991 49.82 4.11 -7.23
N SER A 992 49.13 5.26 -7.18
CA SER A 992 49.69 6.58 -7.54
C SER A 992 50.24 7.39 -6.35
N ILE A 993 50.11 6.87 -5.12
CA ILE A 993 50.47 7.56 -3.87
C ILE A 993 51.65 6.88 -3.13
N GLU A 994 52.01 5.64 -3.49
CA GLU A 994 53.33 5.03 -3.19
C GLU A 994 54.36 5.38 -4.27
#